data_AF-A0A6A7KES4-F1
#
_entry.id   AF-A0A6A7KES4-F1
#
_cell.length_a   1.000
_cell.length_b   1.000
_cell.length_c   1.000
_cell.angle_alpha   90.00
_cell.angle_beta   90.00
_cell.angle_gamma   90.00
#
_symmetry.space_group_name_H-M   'P 1'
#
loop_
_entity.id
_entity.type
_entity.pdbx_description
1 polymer ?
#
loop_
_entity_poly.entity_id
_entity_poly.type
_entity_poly.pdbx_seq_one_letter_code
_entity_poly.pdbx_strand_id
1 'polypeptide(L)'
;MVKASLEVPRMKRVIPVLLIVMMIIPYAGAVPILDASTKFLLEGREYMETTQQLSLSLIALTSSYPAVENLTIGDIDYFVDALLARQNPDGGWGYYEDSVSNVVDTSYAVIALKKALSLYEGNKRSLVFKAVERGIGFLVDSYNGNGWGYVPETLTEFYPTAMAVWALGENGYSKSNPRIQSAIEYLEGAEHYGLREGEALALKLLAYHAVGYTPSGLVEKAWGLVNSPNITVKERAFLTYALLVYEGLTFETAKLLTTLEELKEKNESFVYWANKPGGLVQREVFVTSALATWTFAKVSGGLEAGLKTPFEASCSELEKVQNEDGGWPYIPGFSSTDRATYYALKALKKCYFMDESIGKGLEWVKGRIDKNMEIALSKGELYPPYVYNLLTLLEFNLVNESEKAEHIAFIKSLKKGDGKWGDFLGLQPYDTALAIKALLALGVSPQDEDIVKAKEWLLSFPTEGWGTVITTKYYTRFFPSEVSTTIEVLEALEPLVTKQDVEKHLNWLLNQRIEDGGWPNIKESYIVGVLMYQGQPSVELTIRATEVLYAFGIDYRQETLQWLLPKKRNNLWGSSIIDSALATLYFSTFEELPKPVNLYEVIRALPDGNFKILYTFGRDKVALSVKDSLDMLFGTNMTAEEFKEIGDGNYIVLADLAEFDLSKYNPYIELKVDEENVYLNGKDYKRDSTMIIAPGKTGTGYLLFVLYPRGLDSAVKVFFTSNIVKYLNGVACVVTYEDKNQNGIVELEELEAEFVR
;
A
#
# COMPACT_ATOMS: atom_id res chain seq x y z
N MET A 1 -25.41 -76.81 56.74
CA MET A 1 -25.99 -77.33 55.49
C MET A 1 -25.85 -76.22 54.46
N VAL A 2 -25.26 -76.56 53.30
CA VAL A 2 -24.89 -75.71 52.15
C VAL A 2 -23.77 -74.67 52.38
N LYS A 3 -22.54 -75.15 52.14
CA LYS A 3 -21.35 -74.37 51.74
C LYS A 3 -21.45 -74.11 50.23
N ALA A 4 -21.07 -72.91 49.79
CA ALA A 4 -20.47 -72.70 48.47
C ALA A 4 -19.42 -71.59 48.58
N SER A 5 -18.18 -72.01 48.35
CA SER A 5 -16.94 -71.28 48.19
C SER A 5 -16.94 -70.38 46.95
N LEU A 6 -16.20 -69.27 46.97
CA LEU A 6 -15.22 -68.97 45.92
C LEU A 6 -14.22 -67.89 46.37
N GLU A 7 -12.99 -68.13 45.96
CA GLU A 7 -11.73 -67.64 46.49
C GLU A 7 -11.34 -66.26 45.96
N VAL A 8 -10.54 -65.56 46.77
CA VAL A 8 -9.74 -64.39 46.39
C VAL A 8 -8.56 -64.84 45.52
N PRO A 9 -8.19 -64.05 44.49
CA PRO A 9 -6.77 -63.82 44.27
C PRO A 9 -6.42 -62.33 44.06
N ARG A 10 -5.54 -61.87 44.96
CA ARG A 10 -4.40 -60.96 44.76
C ARG A 10 -4.48 -59.95 43.62
N MET A 11 -4.57 -58.67 44.01
CA MET A 11 -4.07 -57.51 43.28
C MET A 11 -2.68 -57.79 42.71
N LYS A 12 -2.60 -57.97 41.38
CA LYS A 12 -1.36 -57.82 40.63
C LYS A 12 -1.24 -56.36 40.21
N ARG A 13 -0.09 -55.77 40.53
CA ARG A 13 0.38 -54.49 39.99
C ARG A 13 0.23 -54.49 38.47
N VAL A 14 -0.56 -53.56 37.94
CA VAL A 14 -0.47 -53.13 36.54
C VAL A 14 -0.19 -51.64 36.58
N ILE A 15 1.08 -51.32 36.39
CA ILE A 15 1.62 -49.98 36.16
C ILE A 15 0.92 -49.42 34.92
N PRO A 16 0.48 -48.15 34.92
CA PRO A 16 -0.33 -47.60 33.83
C PRO A 16 0.50 -47.50 32.53
N VAL A 17 0.03 -48.18 31.48
CA VAL A 17 0.41 -47.97 30.07
C VAL A 17 -0.29 -46.71 29.55
N LEU A 18 -0.17 -45.61 30.29
CA LEU A 18 -0.77 -44.30 30.00
C LEU A 18 0.31 -43.21 29.97
N LEU A 19 1.51 -43.58 29.49
CA LEU A 19 2.68 -42.71 29.39
C LEU A 19 3.44 -42.83 28.05
N ILE A 20 2.82 -43.42 27.02
CA ILE A 20 3.39 -43.48 25.65
C ILE A 20 2.31 -43.17 24.59
N VAL A 21 1.49 -42.14 24.82
CA VAL A 21 0.73 -41.42 23.77
C VAL A 21 0.77 -39.90 24.03
N MET A 22 1.90 -39.42 24.57
CA MET A 22 2.23 -37.99 24.70
C MET A 22 3.62 -37.69 24.11
N MET A 23 4.01 -38.48 23.10
CA MET A 23 5.08 -38.14 22.17
C MET A 23 4.52 -38.41 20.78
N ILE A 24 4.76 -37.45 19.89
CA ILE A 24 4.31 -37.40 18.48
C ILE A 24 2.95 -36.71 18.30
N ILE A 25 2.89 -35.40 18.58
CA ILE A 25 2.29 -34.48 17.61
C ILE A 25 3.47 -33.88 16.84
N PRO A 26 3.77 -34.36 15.63
CA PRO A 26 4.73 -33.72 14.76
C PRO A 26 3.92 -32.74 13.91
N TYR A 27 3.72 -31.49 14.33
CA TYR A 27 3.32 -30.41 13.43
C TYR A 27 3.36 -29.10 14.20
N ALA A 28 4.49 -28.41 14.13
CA ALA A 28 4.58 -27.00 14.47
C ALA A 28 5.44 -26.33 13.39
N GLY A 29 4.91 -26.29 12.17
CA GLY A 29 5.21 -25.12 11.34
C GLY A 29 4.73 -23.92 12.15
N ALA A 30 5.56 -22.89 12.29
CA ALA A 30 5.22 -21.71 13.09
C ALA A 30 3.89 -21.13 12.56
N VAL A 31 2.79 -21.34 13.28
CA VAL A 31 1.52 -20.68 12.94
C VAL A 31 1.78 -19.18 13.05
N PRO A 32 1.51 -18.38 12.00
CA PRO A 32 1.73 -16.95 12.07
C PRO A 32 1.04 -16.35 13.30
N ILE A 33 1.69 -15.39 13.94
CA ILE A 33 1.21 -14.80 15.21
C ILE A 33 -0.22 -14.28 15.10
N LEU A 34 -0.58 -13.74 13.93
CA LEU A 34 -1.90 -13.20 13.68
C LEU A 34 -2.97 -14.30 13.68
N ASP A 35 -2.76 -15.41 12.95
CA ASP A 35 -3.63 -16.58 12.94
C ASP A 35 -3.86 -17.18 14.33
N ALA A 36 -2.80 -17.32 15.12
CA ALA A 36 -2.91 -17.82 16.49
C ALA A 36 -3.74 -16.86 17.36
N SER A 37 -3.52 -15.55 17.20
CA SER A 37 -4.19 -14.51 17.98
C SER A 37 -5.68 -14.36 17.64
N THR A 38 -6.05 -14.42 16.35
CA THR A 38 -7.47 -14.35 15.93
C THR A 38 -8.21 -15.59 16.38
N LYS A 39 -7.61 -16.77 16.23
CA LYS A 39 -8.17 -18.03 16.73
C LYS A 39 -8.46 -17.98 18.22
N PHE A 40 -7.55 -17.43 19.03
CA PHE A 40 -7.79 -17.24 20.46
C PHE A 40 -9.04 -16.37 20.74
N LEU A 41 -9.20 -15.25 20.04
CA LEU A 41 -10.37 -14.37 20.19
C LEU A 41 -11.67 -15.08 19.78
N LEU A 42 -11.64 -15.86 18.70
CA LEU A 42 -12.79 -16.62 18.21
C LEU A 42 -13.20 -17.76 19.17
N GLU A 43 -12.23 -18.56 19.62
CA GLU A 43 -12.49 -19.66 20.56
C GLU A 43 -12.89 -19.14 21.95
N GLY A 44 -12.50 -17.91 22.29
CA GLY A 44 -12.78 -17.26 23.56
C GLY A 44 -14.07 -16.46 23.64
N ARG A 45 -14.80 -16.34 22.53
CA ARG A 45 -15.98 -15.46 22.42
C ARG A 45 -17.06 -15.72 23.49
N GLU A 46 -17.23 -16.98 23.90
CA GLU A 46 -18.23 -17.36 24.92
C GLU A 46 -17.88 -16.89 26.34
N TYR A 47 -16.62 -16.52 26.58
CA TYR A 47 -16.14 -16.01 27.87
C TYR A 47 -16.12 -14.48 27.93
N MET A 48 -16.52 -13.79 26.85
CA MET A 48 -16.54 -12.33 26.78
C MET A 48 -17.89 -11.77 27.25
N GLU A 49 -17.89 -11.17 28.44
CA GLU A 49 -19.11 -10.68 29.08
C GLU A 49 -19.35 -9.18 28.80
N THR A 50 -18.29 -8.40 28.62
CA THR A 50 -18.39 -6.93 28.57
C THR A 50 -18.48 -6.38 27.15
N THR A 51 -19.11 -5.22 26.99
CA THR A 51 -19.15 -4.49 25.71
C THR A 51 -17.75 -4.13 25.21
N GLN A 52 -16.85 -3.72 26.12
CA GLN A 52 -15.44 -3.46 25.78
C GLN A 52 -14.74 -4.68 25.16
N GLN A 53 -14.85 -5.87 25.76
CA GLN A 53 -14.19 -7.09 25.26
C GLN A 53 -14.70 -7.46 23.86
N LEU A 54 -16.02 -7.43 23.63
CA LEU A 54 -16.58 -7.70 22.32
C LEU A 54 -16.14 -6.67 21.28
N SER A 55 -16.15 -5.39 21.65
CA SER A 55 -15.80 -4.30 20.74
C SER A 55 -14.34 -4.34 20.32
N LEU A 56 -13.42 -4.49 21.27
CA LEU A 56 -11.98 -4.60 20.96
C LEU A 56 -11.69 -5.86 20.13
N SER A 57 -12.35 -6.98 20.44
CA SER A 57 -12.20 -8.22 19.65
C SER A 57 -12.74 -8.04 18.23
N LEU A 58 -13.88 -7.37 18.06
CA LEU A 58 -14.42 -7.05 16.74
C LEU A 58 -13.47 -6.15 15.95
N ILE A 59 -12.90 -5.11 16.58
CA ILE A 59 -11.91 -4.24 15.94
C ILE A 59 -10.70 -5.04 15.47
N ALA A 60 -10.17 -5.89 16.35
CA ALA A 60 -9.01 -6.72 16.08
C ALA A 60 -9.27 -7.72 14.94
N LEU A 61 -10.39 -8.45 14.98
CA LEU A 61 -10.79 -9.42 13.97
C LEU A 61 -11.08 -8.75 12.62
N THR A 62 -11.83 -7.65 12.62
CA THR A 62 -12.12 -6.88 11.39
C THR A 62 -10.82 -6.37 10.75
N SER A 63 -9.87 -5.91 11.57
CA SER A 63 -8.56 -5.45 11.07
C SER A 63 -7.68 -6.60 10.58
N SER A 64 -7.90 -7.82 11.07
CA SER A 64 -7.13 -9.03 10.69
C SER A 64 -7.74 -9.78 9.51
N TYR A 65 -9.03 -9.58 9.22
CA TYR A 65 -9.77 -10.26 8.15
C TYR A 65 -9.06 -10.29 6.80
N PRO A 66 -8.42 -9.20 6.33
CA PRO A 66 -7.73 -9.23 5.05
C PRO A 66 -6.48 -10.14 5.07
N ALA A 67 -5.82 -10.27 6.23
CA ALA A 67 -4.52 -10.93 6.38
C ALA A 67 -4.57 -12.40 6.82
N VAL A 68 -5.69 -12.86 7.37
CA VAL A 68 -5.83 -14.20 7.95
C VAL A 68 -6.72 -15.06 7.07
N GLU A 69 -6.14 -16.04 6.37
CA GLU A 69 -6.83 -16.87 5.38
C GLU A 69 -8.06 -17.60 5.94
N ASN A 70 -7.99 -18.03 7.20
CA ASN A 70 -9.06 -18.81 7.85
C ASN A 70 -10.11 -17.97 8.59
N LEU A 71 -10.02 -16.64 8.58
CA LEU A 71 -10.97 -15.77 9.27
C LEU A 71 -12.14 -15.42 8.33
N THR A 72 -13.37 -15.80 8.68
CA THR A 72 -14.54 -15.59 7.81
C THR A 72 -15.40 -14.40 8.26
N ILE A 73 -16.23 -13.85 7.34
CA ILE A 73 -17.24 -12.85 7.71
C ILE A 73 -18.24 -13.41 8.73
N GLY A 74 -18.55 -14.71 8.67
CA GLY A 74 -19.43 -15.36 9.63
C GLY A 74 -18.87 -15.38 11.06
N ASP A 75 -17.54 -15.43 11.20
CA ASP A 75 -16.89 -15.32 12.51
C ASP A 75 -17.01 -13.89 13.09
N ILE A 76 -16.95 -12.89 12.21
CA ILE A 76 -17.09 -11.47 12.55
C ILE A 76 -18.56 -11.13 12.86
N ASP A 77 -19.50 -11.74 12.14
CA ASP A 77 -20.95 -11.57 12.33
C ASP A 77 -21.38 -11.82 13.77
N TYR A 78 -20.79 -12.82 14.45
CA TYR A 78 -21.06 -13.10 15.85
C TYR A 78 -20.89 -11.85 16.74
N PHE A 79 -19.77 -11.14 16.58
CA PHE A 79 -19.47 -9.97 17.40
C PHE A 79 -20.31 -8.76 17.00
N VAL A 80 -20.55 -8.58 15.70
CA VAL A 80 -21.44 -7.53 15.19
C VAL A 80 -22.85 -7.73 15.73
N ASP A 81 -23.41 -8.94 15.62
CA ASP A 81 -24.76 -9.24 16.08
C ASP A 81 -24.89 -9.13 17.61
N ALA A 82 -23.87 -9.56 18.35
CA ALA A 82 -23.84 -9.37 19.80
C ALA A 82 -23.86 -7.90 20.21
N LEU A 83 -23.12 -7.02 19.51
CA LEU A 83 -23.18 -5.58 19.77
C LEU A 83 -24.52 -4.97 19.33
N LEU A 84 -25.07 -5.37 18.17
CA LEU A 84 -26.37 -4.88 17.70
C LEU A 84 -27.50 -5.25 18.68
N ALA A 85 -27.48 -6.46 19.22
CA ALA A 85 -28.47 -6.94 20.19
C ALA A 85 -28.41 -6.17 21.53
N ARG A 86 -27.20 -5.73 21.93
CA ARG A 86 -26.96 -5.00 23.19
C ARG A 86 -27.25 -3.50 23.14
N GLN A 87 -27.57 -2.94 21.97
CA GLN A 87 -27.82 -1.50 21.86
C GLN A 87 -29.14 -1.13 22.55
N ASN A 88 -29.08 -0.24 23.54
CA ASN A 88 -30.25 0.20 24.29
C ASN A 88 -31.18 1.09 23.44
N PRO A 89 -32.45 1.30 23.86
CA PRO A 89 -33.39 2.18 23.15
C PRO A 89 -32.93 3.64 23.01
N ASP A 90 -32.08 4.13 23.92
CA ASP A 90 -31.46 5.46 23.85
C ASP A 90 -30.32 5.56 22.82
N GLY A 91 -29.95 4.45 22.19
CA GLY A 91 -28.89 4.38 21.19
C GLY A 91 -27.50 4.10 21.76
N GLY A 92 -27.33 4.14 23.08
CA GLY A 92 -26.06 3.83 23.74
C GLY A 92 -25.87 2.34 24.05
N TRP A 93 -24.71 2.03 24.62
CA TRP A 93 -24.36 0.72 25.16
C TRP A 93 -23.91 0.87 26.61
N GLY A 94 -24.30 -0.11 27.43
CA GLY A 94 -23.82 -0.26 28.80
C GLY A 94 -22.64 -1.23 28.91
N TYR A 95 -22.14 -1.42 30.13
CA TYR A 95 -21.00 -2.29 30.44
C TYR A 95 -21.28 -3.77 30.15
N TYR A 96 -22.50 -4.23 30.45
CA TYR A 96 -23.05 -5.53 30.08
C TYR A 96 -24.33 -5.35 29.23
N GLU A 97 -24.82 -6.45 28.66
CA GLU A 97 -26.17 -6.50 28.09
C GLU A 97 -27.23 -6.03 29.12
N ASP A 98 -28.21 -5.26 28.64
CA ASP A 98 -29.28 -4.64 29.43
C ASP A 98 -28.85 -3.66 30.53
N SER A 99 -27.56 -3.35 30.66
CA SER A 99 -27.09 -2.33 31.60
C SER A 99 -27.25 -0.91 31.05
N VAL A 100 -27.29 0.08 31.95
CA VAL A 100 -27.47 1.50 31.60
C VAL A 100 -26.37 1.96 30.64
N SER A 101 -26.78 2.67 29.58
CA SER A 101 -25.87 3.23 28.59
C SER A 101 -24.85 4.20 29.22
N ASN A 102 -23.59 4.05 28.82
CA ASN A 102 -22.50 4.91 29.29
C ASN A 102 -21.59 5.31 28.11
N VAL A 103 -20.85 6.40 28.28
CA VAL A 103 -20.04 7.01 27.21
C VAL A 103 -18.90 6.09 26.76
N VAL A 104 -18.24 5.40 27.69
CA VAL A 104 -17.07 4.56 27.40
C VAL A 104 -17.45 3.35 26.54
N ASP A 105 -18.43 2.56 26.98
CA ASP A 105 -18.86 1.37 26.26
C ASP A 105 -19.56 1.71 24.94
N THR A 106 -20.33 2.81 24.90
CA THR A 106 -20.89 3.34 23.64
C THR A 106 -19.79 3.70 22.66
N SER A 107 -18.71 4.35 23.12
CA SER A 107 -17.58 4.72 22.25
C SER A 107 -16.89 3.49 21.67
N TYR A 108 -16.62 2.46 22.48
CA TYR A 108 -16.05 1.20 21.99
C TYR A 108 -16.95 0.53 20.93
N ALA A 109 -18.25 0.42 21.20
CA ALA A 109 -19.19 -0.20 20.28
C ALA A 109 -19.30 0.58 18.96
N VAL A 110 -19.34 1.91 19.02
CA VAL A 110 -19.38 2.80 17.84
C VAL A 110 -18.12 2.62 16.99
N ILE A 111 -16.93 2.63 17.58
CA ILE A 111 -15.67 2.42 16.85
C ILE A 111 -15.65 1.05 16.19
N ALA A 112 -16.04 0.00 16.92
CA ALA A 112 -16.01 -1.37 16.44
C ALA A 112 -16.99 -1.61 15.27
N LEU A 113 -18.24 -1.17 15.42
CA LEU A 113 -19.26 -1.29 14.37
C LEU A 113 -18.91 -0.43 13.15
N LYS A 114 -18.37 0.78 13.36
CA LYS A 114 -17.88 1.63 12.27
C LYS A 114 -16.80 0.94 11.46
N LYS A 115 -15.85 0.28 12.11
CA LYS A 115 -14.79 -0.48 11.45
C LYS A 115 -15.37 -1.64 10.61
N ALA A 116 -16.33 -2.37 11.16
CA ALA A 116 -16.96 -3.51 10.49
C ALA A 116 -17.81 -3.12 9.26
N LEU A 117 -18.24 -1.86 9.13
CA LEU A 117 -19.08 -1.41 8.01
C LEU A 117 -18.47 -1.71 6.63
N SER A 118 -17.14 -1.70 6.48
CA SER A 118 -16.48 -1.97 5.20
C SER A 118 -16.72 -3.38 4.67
N LEU A 119 -17.07 -4.34 5.54
CA LEU A 119 -17.24 -5.75 5.18
C LEU A 119 -18.64 -6.08 4.64
N TYR A 120 -19.61 -5.16 4.78
CA TYR A 120 -21.01 -5.45 4.52
C TYR A 120 -21.61 -4.57 3.41
N GLU A 121 -22.51 -5.19 2.65
CA GLU A 121 -23.40 -4.56 1.68
C GLU A 121 -24.88 -4.77 2.05
N GLY A 122 -25.78 -4.04 1.39
CA GLY A 122 -27.23 -4.23 1.52
C GLY A 122 -27.79 -4.05 2.94
N ASN A 123 -28.63 -5.00 3.37
CA ASN A 123 -29.44 -4.87 4.58
C ASN A 123 -28.59 -4.87 5.88
N LYS A 124 -27.59 -5.74 5.98
CA LYS A 124 -26.71 -5.81 7.16
C LYS A 124 -25.92 -4.51 7.32
N ARG A 125 -25.38 -3.96 6.22
CA ARG A 125 -24.73 -2.64 6.22
C ARG A 125 -25.66 -1.54 6.76
N SER A 126 -26.93 -1.52 6.32
CA SER A 126 -27.92 -0.55 6.78
C SER A 126 -28.21 -0.67 8.28
N LEU A 127 -28.29 -1.89 8.82
CA LEU A 127 -28.50 -2.13 10.25
C LEU A 127 -27.31 -1.64 11.08
N VAL A 128 -26.09 -2.02 10.70
CA VAL A 128 -24.86 -1.59 11.38
C VAL A 128 -24.72 -0.07 11.32
N PHE A 129 -25.00 0.53 10.16
CA PHE A 129 -24.91 1.97 9.97
C PHE A 129 -25.87 2.73 10.90
N LYS A 130 -27.14 2.30 10.98
CA LYS A 130 -28.13 2.89 11.89
C LYS A 130 -27.73 2.75 13.36
N ALA A 131 -27.16 1.61 13.74
CA ALA A 131 -26.68 1.42 15.11
C ALA A 131 -25.54 2.41 15.43
N VAL A 132 -24.58 2.59 14.52
CA VAL A 132 -23.51 3.59 14.64
C VAL A 132 -24.08 5.00 14.77
N GLU A 133 -25.02 5.41 13.91
CA GLU A 133 -25.65 6.73 13.98
C GLU A 133 -26.34 7.00 15.32
N ARG A 134 -27.07 6.01 15.84
CA ARG A 134 -27.72 6.11 17.16
C ARG A 134 -26.71 6.23 18.31
N GLY A 135 -25.61 5.49 18.24
CA GLY A 135 -24.51 5.60 19.20
C GLY A 135 -23.83 6.97 19.18
N ILE A 136 -23.59 7.51 17.99
CA ILE A 136 -23.09 8.89 17.83
C ILE A 136 -24.07 9.89 18.42
N GLY A 137 -25.38 9.72 18.18
CA GLY A 137 -26.43 10.54 18.80
C GLY A 137 -26.32 10.55 20.33
N PHE A 138 -26.25 9.36 20.95
CA PHE A 138 -26.05 9.23 22.39
C PHE A 138 -24.80 9.98 22.88
N LEU A 139 -23.65 9.84 22.19
CA LEU A 139 -22.42 10.55 22.56
C LEU A 139 -22.59 12.07 22.45
N VAL A 140 -23.18 12.57 21.36
CA VAL A 140 -23.40 14.02 21.18
C VAL A 140 -24.33 14.59 22.24
N ASP A 141 -25.39 13.86 22.60
CA ASP A 141 -26.38 14.27 23.60
C ASP A 141 -25.82 14.19 25.04
N SER A 142 -24.83 13.32 25.26
CA SER A 142 -24.15 13.17 26.56
C SER A 142 -23.09 14.25 26.85
N TYR A 143 -22.83 15.16 25.91
CA TYR A 143 -21.84 16.23 26.07
C TYR A 143 -22.28 17.25 27.13
N ASN A 144 -21.43 17.50 28.13
CA ASN A 144 -21.78 18.32 29.29
C ASN A 144 -21.22 19.75 29.28
N GLY A 145 -20.65 20.20 28.16
CA GLY A 145 -20.13 21.57 27.98
C GLY A 145 -18.61 21.66 27.93
N ASN A 146 -17.88 20.79 28.64
CA ASN A 146 -16.40 20.74 28.61
C ASN A 146 -15.86 19.40 28.08
N GLY A 147 -16.68 18.35 28.06
CA GLY A 147 -16.32 17.02 27.61
C GLY A 147 -17.41 16.02 27.97
N TRP A 148 -17.02 14.85 28.47
CA TRP A 148 -17.94 13.78 28.86
C TRP A 148 -17.64 13.21 30.24
N GLY A 149 -18.70 12.89 30.99
CA GLY A 149 -18.63 12.00 32.15
C GLY A 149 -19.00 10.56 31.78
N TYR A 150 -19.01 9.65 32.75
CA TYR A 150 -19.32 8.23 32.49
C TYR A 150 -20.75 8.02 31.95
N VAL A 151 -21.72 8.73 32.51
CA VAL A 151 -23.13 8.70 32.08
C VAL A 151 -23.64 10.12 31.82
N PRO A 152 -24.75 10.31 31.08
CA PRO A 152 -25.30 11.65 30.82
C PRO A 152 -25.45 12.48 32.10
N GLU A 153 -25.26 13.79 31.99
CA GLU A 153 -25.40 14.77 33.08
C GLU A 153 -24.37 14.66 34.23
N THR A 154 -23.35 13.80 34.11
CA THR A 154 -22.24 13.72 35.09
C THR A 154 -21.09 14.66 34.74
N LEU A 155 -20.22 14.91 35.73
CA LEU A 155 -19.03 15.77 35.56
C LEU A 155 -18.06 15.19 34.52
N THR A 156 -17.35 16.08 33.83
CA THR A 156 -16.33 15.71 32.85
C THR A 156 -15.23 14.91 33.51
N GLU A 157 -14.91 13.75 32.95
CA GLU A 157 -13.81 12.88 33.37
C GLU A 157 -12.92 12.52 32.18
N PHE A 158 -11.65 12.23 32.47
CA PHE A 158 -10.64 11.96 31.46
C PHE A 158 -11.01 10.80 30.54
N TYR A 159 -11.31 9.62 31.10
CA TYR A 159 -11.49 8.41 30.30
C TYR A 159 -12.72 8.47 29.37
N PRO A 160 -13.93 8.86 29.84
CA PRO A 160 -15.08 9.06 28.95
C PRO A 160 -14.83 10.13 27.89
N THR A 161 -14.15 11.22 28.24
CA THR A 161 -13.84 12.30 27.29
C THR A 161 -12.90 11.83 26.18
N ALA A 162 -11.81 11.13 26.53
CA ALA A 162 -10.88 10.59 25.53
C ALA A 162 -11.56 9.58 24.60
N MET A 163 -12.38 8.68 25.15
CA MET A 163 -13.13 7.69 24.37
C MET A 163 -14.16 8.33 23.43
N ALA A 164 -14.92 9.32 23.90
CA ALA A 164 -15.89 10.03 23.06
C ALA A 164 -15.22 10.80 21.93
N VAL A 165 -14.11 11.50 22.21
CA VAL A 165 -13.32 12.21 21.18
C VAL A 165 -12.82 11.22 20.14
N TRP A 166 -12.30 10.06 20.56
CA TRP A 166 -11.88 9.02 19.62
C TRP A 166 -13.02 8.51 18.75
N ALA A 167 -14.15 8.11 19.36
CA ALA A 167 -15.29 7.56 18.63
C ALA A 167 -15.91 8.57 17.65
N LEU A 168 -16.01 9.84 18.05
CA LEU A 168 -16.50 10.91 17.18
C LEU A 168 -15.50 11.20 16.04
N GLY A 169 -14.19 11.18 16.33
CA GLY A 169 -13.12 11.34 15.34
C GLY A 169 -13.19 10.29 14.22
N GLU A 170 -13.29 9.01 14.59
CA GLU A 170 -13.47 7.89 13.64
C GLU A 170 -14.76 8.01 12.80
N ASN A 171 -15.67 8.90 13.20
CA ASN A 171 -16.94 9.16 12.52
C ASN A 171 -17.02 10.58 11.91
N GLY A 172 -15.86 11.20 11.64
CA GLY A 172 -15.76 12.41 10.81
C GLY A 172 -15.81 13.74 11.57
N TYR A 173 -15.82 13.70 12.90
CA TYR A 173 -15.63 14.91 13.71
C TYR A 173 -14.15 15.26 13.71
N SER A 174 -13.82 16.54 13.57
CA SER A 174 -12.43 17.01 13.57
C SER A 174 -12.20 18.02 14.69
N LYS A 175 -10.94 18.42 14.87
CA LYS A 175 -10.54 19.50 15.80
C LYS A 175 -11.24 20.83 15.57
N SER A 176 -11.86 21.07 14.40
CA SER A 176 -12.65 22.28 14.14
C SER A 176 -14.07 22.20 14.71
N ASN A 177 -14.52 21.04 15.19
CA ASN A 177 -15.80 20.91 15.87
C ASN A 177 -15.71 21.54 17.27
N PRO A 178 -16.62 22.46 17.66
CA PRO A 178 -16.54 23.15 18.94
C PRO A 178 -16.52 22.22 20.17
N ARG A 179 -17.24 21.09 20.13
CA ARG A 179 -17.26 20.12 21.24
C ARG A 179 -15.91 19.42 21.38
N ILE A 180 -15.29 19.07 20.25
CA ILE A 180 -13.99 18.43 20.21
C ILE A 180 -12.91 19.40 20.69
N GLN A 181 -13.00 20.67 20.31
CA GLN A 181 -12.06 21.70 20.78
C GLN A 181 -12.07 21.81 22.31
N SER A 182 -13.23 21.99 22.94
CA SER A 182 -13.34 22.07 24.40
C SER A 182 -12.89 20.79 25.10
N ALA A 183 -13.19 19.62 24.52
CA ALA A 183 -12.74 18.34 25.04
C ALA A 183 -11.22 18.17 24.98
N ILE A 184 -10.57 18.62 23.89
CA ILE A 184 -9.10 18.64 23.79
C ILE A 184 -8.51 19.55 24.87
N GLU A 185 -9.05 20.75 25.05
CA GLU A 185 -8.62 21.69 26.10
C GLU A 185 -8.70 21.06 27.50
N TYR A 186 -9.78 20.35 27.80
CA TYR A 186 -9.92 19.58 29.04
C TYR A 186 -8.87 18.47 29.17
N LEU A 187 -8.66 17.67 28.12
CA LEU A 187 -7.70 16.56 28.11
C LEU A 187 -6.23 17.02 28.25
N GLU A 188 -5.90 18.23 27.79
CA GLU A 188 -4.59 18.83 27.99
C GLU A 188 -4.37 19.31 29.43
N GLY A 189 -5.43 19.78 30.10
CA GLY A 189 -5.37 20.23 31.49
C GLY A 189 -5.54 19.14 32.56
N ALA A 190 -5.82 17.89 32.17
CA ALA A 190 -6.11 16.81 33.11
C ALA A 190 -4.86 16.30 33.86
N GLU A 191 -4.87 16.36 35.19
CA GLU A 191 -3.79 15.85 36.07
C GLU A 191 -4.10 14.45 36.65
N HIS A 192 -5.36 14.01 36.57
CA HIS A 192 -5.82 12.72 37.09
C HIS A 192 -6.60 11.96 36.03
N TYR A 193 -6.12 10.76 35.68
CA TYR A 193 -6.67 10.01 34.55
C TYR A 193 -7.66 8.91 34.94
N GLY A 194 -7.66 8.47 36.21
CA GLY A 194 -8.40 7.28 36.64
C GLY A 194 -7.90 5.97 36.00
N LEU A 195 -6.80 6.04 35.25
CA LEU A 195 -6.16 4.96 34.52
C LEU A 195 -4.66 4.98 34.83
N ARG A 196 -3.98 3.87 34.52
CA ARG A 196 -2.52 3.87 34.50
C ARG A 196 -2.01 4.80 33.40
N GLU A 197 -0.83 5.37 33.63
CA GLU A 197 -0.29 6.43 32.77
C GLU A 197 -0.10 5.98 31.31
N GLY A 198 0.32 4.74 31.07
CA GLY A 198 0.50 4.22 29.71
C GLY A 198 -0.82 4.09 28.95
N GLU A 199 -1.89 3.64 29.63
CA GLU A 199 -3.22 3.54 29.02
C GLU A 199 -3.80 4.91 28.71
N ALA A 200 -3.69 5.85 29.65
CA ALA A 200 -4.16 7.22 29.47
C ALA A 200 -3.47 7.90 28.30
N LEU A 201 -2.14 7.70 28.16
CA LEU A 201 -1.37 8.28 27.08
C LEU A 201 -1.72 7.66 25.72
N ALA A 202 -1.86 6.35 25.63
CA ALA A 202 -2.28 5.67 24.39
C ALA A 202 -3.66 6.17 23.93
N LEU A 203 -4.64 6.25 24.85
CA LEU A 203 -5.97 6.75 24.55
C LEU A 203 -5.96 8.20 24.07
N LYS A 204 -5.19 9.07 24.75
CA LYS A 204 -5.05 10.48 24.38
C LYS A 204 -4.48 10.62 22.96
N LEU A 205 -3.42 9.85 22.65
CA LEU A 205 -2.81 9.82 21.32
C LEU A 205 -3.82 9.40 20.24
N LEU A 206 -4.56 8.32 20.46
CA LEU A 206 -5.53 7.81 19.48
C LEU A 206 -6.73 8.75 19.29
N ALA A 207 -7.25 9.31 20.37
CA ALA A 207 -8.31 10.31 20.32
C ALA A 207 -7.89 11.54 19.50
N TYR A 208 -6.68 12.04 19.73
CA TYR A 208 -6.12 13.19 19.01
C TYR A 208 -5.86 12.90 17.53
N HIS A 209 -5.30 11.72 17.23
CA HIS A 209 -5.09 11.28 15.86
C HIS A 209 -6.43 11.22 15.10
N ALA A 210 -7.47 10.64 15.69
CA ALA A 210 -8.77 10.47 15.06
C ALA A 210 -9.46 11.79 14.69
N VAL A 211 -9.17 12.89 15.39
CA VAL A 211 -9.73 14.22 15.10
C VAL A 211 -8.78 15.16 14.35
N GLY A 212 -7.60 14.67 13.95
CA GLY A 212 -6.58 15.46 13.25
C GLY A 212 -5.88 16.51 14.11
N TYR A 213 -5.81 16.28 15.43
CA TYR A 213 -5.05 17.10 16.37
C TYR A 213 -3.65 16.49 16.58
N THR A 214 -2.62 17.32 16.48
CA THR A 214 -1.22 16.89 16.60
C THR A 214 -0.66 17.35 17.95
N PRO A 215 -0.45 16.44 18.91
CA PRO A 215 0.09 16.81 20.21
C PRO A 215 1.60 17.05 20.15
N SER A 216 2.10 18.00 20.96
CA SER A 216 3.54 18.20 21.16
C SER A 216 4.06 17.37 22.33
N GLY A 217 5.13 16.58 22.12
CA GLY A 217 5.85 15.89 23.20
C GLY A 217 5.21 14.59 23.71
N LEU A 218 3.98 14.25 23.28
CA LEU A 218 3.29 13.04 23.76
C LEU A 218 3.82 11.75 23.13
N VAL A 219 4.31 11.80 21.88
CA VAL A 219 4.90 10.64 21.20
C VAL A 219 6.23 10.26 21.87
N GLU A 220 7.05 11.24 22.20
CA GLU A 220 8.30 11.06 22.95
C GLU A 220 8.03 10.51 24.35
N LYS A 221 6.97 11.01 25.02
CA LYS A 221 6.53 10.46 26.30
C LYS A 221 6.08 9.00 26.17
N ALA A 222 5.41 8.64 25.08
CA ALA A 222 4.98 7.26 24.82
C ALA A 222 6.16 6.32 24.63
N TRP A 223 7.20 6.75 23.91
CA TRP A 223 8.48 6.04 23.81
C TRP A 223 9.15 5.82 25.17
N GLY A 224 9.15 6.85 26.03
CA GLY A 224 9.68 6.73 27.39
C GLY A 224 8.93 5.71 28.25
N LEU A 225 7.60 5.68 28.16
CA LEU A 225 6.77 4.75 28.93
C LEU A 225 6.82 3.33 28.40
N VAL A 226 6.77 3.13 27.07
CA VAL A 226 6.74 1.77 26.48
C VAL A 226 8.02 0.99 26.79
N ASN A 227 9.15 1.68 26.93
CA ASN A 227 10.44 1.09 27.27
C ASN A 227 10.71 1.02 28.79
N SER A 228 9.76 1.46 29.63
CA SER A 228 9.89 1.42 31.09
C SER A 228 9.84 -0.01 31.64
N PRO A 229 10.65 -0.36 32.66
CA PRO A 229 10.63 -1.69 33.28
C PRO A 229 9.32 -2.02 34.01
N ASN A 230 8.51 -1.01 34.37
CA ASN A 230 7.29 -1.16 35.17
C ASN A 230 5.99 -1.25 34.34
N ILE A 231 6.10 -1.25 33.02
CA ILE A 231 4.94 -1.25 32.12
C ILE A 231 4.24 -2.61 32.11
N THR A 232 2.89 -2.62 32.10
CA THR A 232 2.14 -3.87 31.90
C THR A 232 2.13 -4.28 30.44
N VAL A 233 1.79 -5.54 30.17
CA VAL A 233 1.65 -6.02 28.79
C VAL A 233 0.49 -5.33 28.06
N LYS A 234 -0.60 -5.02 28.77
CA LYS A 234 -1.72 -4.24 28.24
C LYS A 234 -1.29 -2.83 27.83
N GLU A 235 -0.59 -2.10 28.71
CA GLU A 235 -0.05 -0.76 28.41
C GLU A 235 0.93 -0.83 27.23
N ARG A 236 1.80 -1.84 27.19
CA ARG A 236 2.76 -2.04 26.10
C ARG A 236 2.05 -2.27 24.77
N ALA A 237 1.07 -3.19 24.71
CA ALA A 237 0.30 -3.43 23.49
C ALA A 237 -0.40 -2.16 23.02
N PHE A 238 -1.04 -1.42 23.94
CA PHE A 238 -1.79 -0.22 23.57
C PHE A 238 -0.90 0.93 23.08
N LEU A 239 0.21 1.20 23.78
CA LEU A 239 1.20 2.19 23.36
C LEU A 239 1.89 1.79 22.06
N THR A 240 2.18 0.51 21.84
CA THR A 240 2.75 0.03 20.58
C THR A 240 1.80 0.33 19.42
N TYR A 241 0.50 0.05 19.59
CA TYR A 241 -0.51 0.43 18.60
C TYR A 241 -0.54 1.95 18.35
N ALA A 242 -0.55 2.77 19.41
CA ALA A 242 -0.56 4.23 19.28
C ALA A 242 0.69 4.75 18.56
N LEU A 243 1.89 4.23 18.87
CA LEU A 243 3.13 4.59 18.20
C LEU A 243 3.11 4.18 16.72
N LEU A 244 2.60 2.98 16.40
CA LEU A 244 2.40 2.55 15.00
C LEU A 244 1.40 3.43 14.24
N VAL A 245 0.41 4.02 14.92
CA VAL A 245 -0.53 4.96 14.30
C VAL A 245 0.16 6.28 13.94
N TYR A 246 1.07 6.77 14.78
CA TYR A 246 1.76 8.05 14.57
C TYR A 246 2.99 7.96 13.67
N GLU A 247 3.79 6.90 13.81
CA GLU A 247 5.08 6.75 13.11
C GLU A 247 5.03 5.71 11.97
N GLY A 248 3.99 4.87 11.95
CA GLY A 248 3.94 3.71 11.05
C GLY A 248 4.93 2.63 11.45
N LEU A 249 5.17 1.67 10.55
CA LEU A 249 6.18 0.64 10.77
C LEU A 249 7.58 1.20 10.48
N THR A 250 8.36 1.33 11.53
CA THR A 250 9.76 1.76 11.59
C THR A 250 10.58 0.64 12.23
N PHE A 251 11.90 0.73 12.19
CA PHE A 251 12.76 -0.25 12.86
C PHE A 251 12.52 -0.28 14.38
N GLU A 252 12.34 0.87 15.02
CA GLU A 252 12.08 0.95 16.45
C GLU A 252 10.70 0.40 16.83
N THR A 253 9.65 0.69 16.03
CA THR A 253 8.32 0.08 16.27
C THR A 253 8.32 -1.42 15.97
N ALA A 254 9.17 -1.90 15.05
CA ALA A 254 9.38 -3.34 14.83
C ALA A 254 10.06 -4.05 16.03
N LYS A 255 10.96 -3.36 16.75
CA LYS A 255 11.49 -3.86 18.04
C LYS A 255 10.39 -3.99 19.10
N LEU A 256 9.45 -3.04 19.15
CA LEU A 256 8.28 -3.14 20.06
C LEU A 256 7.38 -4.33 19.72
N LEU A 257 7.14 -4.59 18.43
CA LEU A 257 6.37 -5.75 17.96
C LEU A 257 7.05 -7.06 18.32
N THR A 258 8.37 -7.14 18.13
CA THR A 258 9.19 -8.29 18.53
C THR A 258 9.09 -8.54 20.05
N THR A 259 9.27 -7.48 20.84
CA THR A 259 9.13 -7.55 22.30
C THR A 259 7.74 -8.01 22.70
N LEU A 260 6.70 -7.51 22.01
CA LEU A 260 5.34 -7.94 22.26
C LEU A 260 5.22 -9.44 21.97
N GLU A 261 5.60 -9.91 20.77
CA GLU A 261 5.55 -11.34 20.38
C GLU A 261 6.25 -12.26 21.41
N GLU A 262 7.41 -11.86 21.94
CA GLU A 262 8.14 -12.61 22.96
C GLU A 262 7.41 -12.70 24.31
N LEU A 263 6.59 -11.70 24.64
CA LEU A 263 5.84 -11.64 25.90
C LEU A 263 4.56 -12.49 25.91
N LYS A 264 4.21 -13.19 24.82
CA LYS A 264 2.98 -14.02 24.76
C LYS A 264 2.94 -15.09 25.85
N GLU A 265 4.10 -15.62 26.24
CA GLU A 265 4.26 -16.64 27.29
C GLU A 265 5.44 -16.30 28.21
N LYS A 266 5.28 -16.44 29.54
CA LYS A 266 6.39 -16.26 30.50
C LYS A 266 6.34 -17.32 31.60
N ASN A 267 7.43 -18.04 31.84
CA ASN A 267 7.56 -19.03 32.92
C ASN A 267 6.39 -20.04 32.97
N GLU A 268 5.99 -20.60 31.83
CA GLU A 268 4.85 -21.53 31.71
C GLU A 268 3.48 -20.96 32.17
N SER A 269 3.43 -19.66 32.48
CA SER A 269 2.23 -18.92 32.85
C SER A 269 1.81 -18.01 31.70
N PHE A 270 0.53 -18.11 31.32
CA PHE A 270 -0.01 -17.42 30.16
C PHE A 270 -0.17 -15.93 30.41
N VAL A 271 0.34 -15.09 29.49
CA VAL A 271 0.26 -13.63 29.59
C VAL A 271 -0.81 -13.08 28.65
N TYR A 272 -0.84 -13.52 27.38
CA TYR A 272 -1.94 -13.28 26.42
C TYR A 272 -1.88 -14.28 25.22
N TRP A 273 -3.03 -14.57 24.57
CA TRP A 273 -3.23 -15.55 23.47
C TRP A 273 -2.69 -16.99 23.62
N ALA A 274 -2.88 -17.56 24.80
CA ALA A 274 -2.38 -18.86 25.27
C ALA A 274 -2.64 -20.16 24.46
N ASN A 275 -3.19 -20.12 23.24
CA ASN A 275 -4.03 -21.19 22.66
C ASN A 275 -5.40 -21.29 23.36
N LYS A 276 -6.24 -22.25 22.94
CA LYS A 276 -7.67 -22.36 23.30
C LYS A 276 -7.96 -21.93 24.75
N PRO A 277 -8.82 -20.93 24.97
CA PRO A 277 -9.10 -20.42 26.30
C PRO A 277 -9.67 -21.52 27.21
N GLY A 278 -9.05 -21.70 28.39
CA GLY A 278 -9.53 -22.59 29.44
C GLY A 278 -10.55 -21.90 30.37
N GLY A 279 -11.24 -22.67 31.23
CA GLY A 279 -12.32 -22.15 32.08
C GLY A 279 -11.91 -21.18 33.23
N LEU A 280 -10.64 -20.82 33.36
CA LEU A 280 -10.11 -19.93 34.41
C LEU A 280 -9.28 -18.75 33.83
N VAL A 281 -9.65 -18.23 32.66
CA VAL A 281 -8.97 -17.09 32.03
C VAL A 281 -9.34 -15.79 32.74
N GLN A 282 -8.35 -14.97 33.10
CA GLN A 282 -8.58 -13.65 33.71
C GLN A 282 -9.19 -12.68 32.69
N ARG A 283 -10.12 -11.81 33.12
CA ARG A 283 -10.85 -10.86 32.25
C ARG A 283 -9.94 -9.94 31.42
N GLU A 284 -8.79 -9.55 31.97
CA GLU A 284 -7.81 -8.66 31.32
C GLU A 284 -7.09 -9.32 30.13
N VAL A 285 -7.04 -10.66 30.10
CA VAL A 285 -6.38 -11.41 29.01
C VAL A 285 -7.04 -11.12 27.68
N PHE A 286 -8.38 -11.06 27.60
CA PHE A 286 -9.08 -10.78 26.34
C PHE A 286 -8.86 -9.35 25.84
N VAL A 287 -8.78 -8.36 26.72
CA VAL A 287 -8.50 -6.97 26.34
C VAL A 287 -7.07 -6.83 25.84
N THR A 288 -6.10 -7.38 26.58
CA THR A 288 -4.68 -7.37 26.21
C THR A 288 -4.46 -8.10 24.89
N SER A 289 -5.11 -9.27 24.76
CA SER A 289 -5.18 -10.05 23.54
C SER A 289 -5.75 -9.22 22.40
N ALA A 290 -6.95 -8.66 22.49
CA ALA A 290 -7.52 -7.88 21.40
C ALA A 290 -6.63 -6.69 20.98
N LEU A 291 -6.03 -5.97 21.94
CA LEU A 291 -5.12 -4.85 21.65
C LEU A 291 -3.84 -5.29 20.94
N ALA A 292 -3.19 -6.36 21.40
CA ALA A 292 -2.03 -6.88 20.72
C ALA A 292 -2.39 -7.37 19.29
N THR A 293 -3.61 -7.87 19.08
CA THR A 293 -4.00 -8.54 17.80
C THR A 293 -4.20 -7.42 16.84
N TRP A 294 -4.88 -6.38 17.29
CA TRP A 294 -5.03 -5.15 16.56
C TRP A 294 -3.67 -4.49 16.25
N THR A 295 -2.69 -4.59 17.14
CA THR A 295 -1.31 -4.12 16.91
C THR A 295 -0.65 -4.87 15.75
N PHE A 296 -0.66 -6.21 15.76
CA PHE A 296 -0.12 -6.98 14.63
C PHE A 296 -0.96 -6.80 13.36
N ALA A 297 -2.29 -6.76 13.47
CA ALA A 297 -3.19 -6.49 12.36
C ALA A 297 -3.01 -5.10 11.76
N LYS A 298 -2.52 -4.10 12.50
CA LYS A 298 -2.19 -2.78 11.93
C LYS A 298 -1.01 -2.89 10.96
N VAL A 299 -0.08 -3.79 11.24
CA VAL A 299 1.10 -4.02 10.39
C VAL A 299 0.76 -4.97 9.25
N SER A 300 0.05 -6.05 9.53
CA SER A 300 -0.35 -7.05 8.55
C SER A 300 -1.57 -6.66 7.70
N GLY A 301 -2.43 -5.77 8.20
CA GLY A 301 -3.70 -5.33 7.61
C GLY A 301 -3.81 -3.83 7.34
N GLY A 302 -2.86 -3.01 7.82
CA GLY A 302 -2.64 -1.65 7.30
C GLY A 302 -1.92 -1.64 5.94
N LEU A 303 -1.35 -2.78 5.59
CA LEU A 303 -1.06 -3.21 4.23
C LEU A 303 -2.22 -4.13 3.87
N GLU A 304 -3.07 -3.78 2.90
CA GLU A 304 -4.25 -4.55 2.49
C GLU A 304 -3.86 -5.99 2.07
N ALA A 305 -3.71 -6.89 3.03
CA ALA A 305 -3.50 -8.30 2.73
C ALA A 305 -4.79 -8.85 2.11
N GLY A 306 -4.67 -9.68 1.07
CA GLY A 306 -5.81 -10.35 0.43
C GLY A 306 -6.53 -9.56 -0.66
N LEU A 307 -6.59 -8.23 -0.57
CA LEU A 307 -6.83 -7.38 -1.75
C LEU A 307 -5.46 -7.02 -2.30
N LYS A 308 -5.03 -7.66 -3.40
CA LYS A 308 -3.90 -7.15 -4.19
C LYS A 308 -4.04 -5.63 -4.23
N THR A 309 -3.02 -4.89 -3.80
CA THR A 309 -3.08 -3.42 -3.70
C THR A 309 -3.63 -2.88 -5.03
N PRO A 310 -4.28 -1.70 -5.06
CA PRO A 310 -4.77 -1.14 -6.30
C PRO A 310 -3.76 -1.20 -7.46
N PHE A 311 -2.49 -1.02 -7.10
CA PHE A 311 -1.31 -1.21 -7.92
C PHE A 311 -1.08 -2.69 -8.34
N GLU A 312 -0.90 -3.61 -7.40
CA GLU A 312 -0.56 -5.02 -7.67
C GLU A 312 -1.66 -5.78 -8.42
N ALA A 313 -2.94 -5.48 -8.11
CA ALA A 313 -4.09 -6.07 -8.77
C ALA A 313 -4.06 -5.77 -10.28
N SER A 314 -3.74 -4.53 -10.60
CA SER A 314 -3.65 -4.05 -11.97
C SER A 314 -2.49 -4.69 -12.71
N CYS A 315 -1.32 -4.80 -12.08
CA CYS A 315 -0.14 -5.46 -12.67
C CYS A 315 -0.44 -6.88 -13.16
N SER A 316 -0.97 -7.71 -12.26
CA SER A 316 -1.25 -9.12 -12.57
C SER A 316 -2.42 -9.29 -13.55
N GLU A 317 -3.37 -8.35 -13.57
CA GLU A 317 -4.48 -8.42 -14.52
C GLU A 317 -4.05 -7.99 -15.93
N LEU A 318 -3.16 -7.00 -16.05
CA LEU A 318 -2.56 -6.61 -17.33
C LEU A 318 -1.82 -7.77 -18.00
N GLU A 319 -1.11 -8.60 -17.25
CA GLU A 319 -0.49 -9.83 -17.78
C GLU A 319 -1.54 -10.78 -18.39
N LYS A 320 -2.62 -11.05 -17.68
CA LYS A 320 -3.64 -12.05 -18.09
C LYS A 320 -4.42 -11.66 -19.33
N VAL A 321 -4.59 -10.36 -19.58
CA VAL A 321 -5.38 -9.84 -20.71
C VAL A 321 -4.54 -9.58 -21.96
N GLN A 322 -3.26 -9.98 -21.95
CA GLN A 322 -2.43 -10.00 -23.16
C GLN A 322 -2.99 -11.01 -24.16
N ASN A 323 -3.07 -10.64 -25.43
CA ASN A 323 -3.49 -11.54 -26.49
C ASN A 323 -2.38 -12.54 -26.86
N GLU A 324 -2.74 -13.65 -27.50
CA GLU A 324 -1.78 -14.66 -27.99
C GLU A 324 -0.77 -14.09 -29.01
N ASP A 325 -1.09 -12.98 -29.67
CA ASP A 325 -0.17 -12.29 -30.57
C ASP A 325 0.93 -11.52 -29.83
N GLY A 326 0.85 -11.41 -28.50
CA GLY A 326 1.76 -10.65 -27.64
C GLY A 326 1.37 -9.19 -27.43
N GLY A 327 0.41 -8.66 -28.18
CA GLY A 327 -0.08 -7.30 -28.00
C GLY A 327 -1.22 -7.19 -26.97
N TRP A 328 -1.60 -5.95 -26.65
CA TRP A 328 -2.76 -5.66 -25.81
C TRP A 328 -3.89 -4.99 -26.59
N PRO A 329 -5.14 -5.42 -26.38
CA PRO A 329 -6.28 -4.76 -26.98
C PRO A 329 -6.74 -3.54 -26.18
N TYR A 330 -7.58 -2.69 -26.77
CA TYR A 330 -8.22 -1.60 -26.02
C TYR A 330 -9.22 -2.14 -24.98
N ILE A 331 -9.98 -3.17 -25.36
CA ILE A 331 -10.94 -3.90 -24.52
C ILE A 331 -10.60 -5.40 -24.63
N PRO A 332 -10.58 -6.17 -23.52
CA PRO A 332 -10.36 -7.61 -23.58
C PRO A 332 -11.26 -8.32 -24.61
N GLY A 333 -10.67 -9.25 -25.37
CA GLY A 333 -11.36 -10.02 -26.42
C GLY A 333 -11.36 -9.37 -27.82
N PHE A 334 -10.78 -8.18 -27.97
CA PHE A 334 -10.56 -7.54 -29.28
C PHE A 334 -9.12 -7.71 -29.77
N SER A 335 -8.84 -7.25 -31.00
CA SER A 335 -7.48 -7.24 -31.55
C SER A 335 -6.57 -6.25 -30.83
N SER A 336 -5.28 -6.59 -30.77
CA SER A 336 -4.25 -5.77 -30.17
C SER A 336 -4.08 -4.43 -30.89
N THR A 337 -3.80 -3.37 -30.12
CA THR A 337 -3.61 -2.01 -30.63
C THR A 337 -2.29 -1.44 -30.16
N ASP A 338 -1.66 -0.61 -30.99
CA ASP A 338 -0.34 -0.04 -30.71
C ASP A 338 -0.35 0.86 -29.46
N ARG A 339 -1.43 1.64 -29.26
CA ARG A 339 -1.60 2.53 -28.10
C ARG A 339 -1.81 1.78 -26.79
N ALA A 340 -2.67 0.75 -26.79
CA ALA A 340 -2.88 -0.06 -25.58
C ALA A 340 -1.64 -0.87 -25.22
N THR A 341 -0.94 -1.43 -26.22
CA THR A 341 0.34 -2.14 -26.03
C THR A 341 1.41 -1.22 -25.45
N TYR A 342 1.54 0.01 -25.95
CA TYR A 342 2.46 1.02 -25.40
C TYR A 342 2.20 1.29 -23.90
N TYR A 343 0.95 1.59 -23.53
CA TYR A 343 0.64 1.89 -22.12
C TYR A 343 0.78 0.65 -21.22
N ALA A 344 0.33 -0.52 -21.68
CA ALA A 344 0.46 -1.78 -20.93
C ALA A 344 1.93 -2.12 -20.66
N LEU A 345 2.81 -2.02 -21.66
CA LEU A 345 4.24 -2.24 -21.49
C LEU A 345 4.88 -1.22 -20.55
N LYS A 346 4.50 0.06 -20.66
CA LYS A 346 4.99 1.12 -19.75
C LYS A 346 4.57 0.85 -18.30
N ALA A 347 3.34 0.39 -18.08
CA ALA A 347 2.84 -0.01 -16.78
C ALA A 347 3.56 -1.25 -16.24
N LEU A 348 3.68 -2.31 -17.05
CA LEU A 348 4.33 -3.57 -16.65
C LEU A 348 5.82 -3.37 -16.33
N LYS A 349 6.51 -2.45 -17.00
CA LYS A 349 7.88 -2.04 -16.65
C LYS A 349 8.00 -1.54 -15.20
N LYS A 350 6.94 -0.92 -14.65
CA LYS A 350 6.86 -0.51 -13.24
C LYS A 350 6.34 -1.61 -12.31
N CYS A 351 5.75 -2.66 -12.84
CA CYS A 351 5.29 -3.82 -12.09
C CYS A 351 6.41 -4.83 -11.88
N TYR A 352 6.77 -5.54 -12.96
CA TYR A 352 7.68 -6.68 -12.96
C TYR A 352 8.53 -6.62 -14.23
N PHE A 353 9.74 -6.08 -14.08
CA PHE A 353 10.61 -5.76 -15.22
C PHE A 353 10.99 -6.98 -16.09
N MET A 354 11.03 -8.17 -15.49
CA MET A 354 11.48 -9.42 -16.13
C MET A 354 10.33 -10.35 -16.56
N ASP A 355 9.09 -9.86 -16.62
CA ASP A 355 7.94 -10.69 -16.99
C ASP A 355 7.97 -11.11 -18.48
N GLU A 356 7.62 -12.36 -18.77
CA GLU A 356 7.61 -12.92 -20.14
C GLU A 356 6.66 -12.13 -21.07
N SER A 357 5.57 -11.58 -20.51
CA SER A 357 4.58 -10.78 -21.25
C SER A 357 5.23 -9.53 -21.87
N ILE A 358 6.20 -8.91 -21.17
CA ILE A 358 6.95 -7.76 -21.70
C ILE A 358 7.72 -8.18 -22.96
N GLY A 359 8.40 -9.33 -22.91
CA GLY A 359 9.14 -9.88 -24.06
C GLY A 359 8.25 -10.05 -25.29
N LYS A 360 7.10 -10.73 -25.13
CA LYS A 360 6.10 -10.93 -26.20
C LYS A 360 5.57 -9.62 -26.76
N GLY A 361 5.30 -8.64 -25.90
CA GLY A 361 4.85 -7.31 -26.32
C GLY A 361 5.89 -6.55 -27.13
N LEU A 362 7.16 -6.61 -26.73
CA LEU A 362 8.24 -5.97 -27.46
C LEU A 362 8.48 -6.63 -28.82
N GLU A 363 8.33 -7.95 -28.93
CA GLU A 363 8.36 -8.65 -30.23
C GLU A 363 7.20 -8.22 -31.14
N TRP A 364 5.98 -8.12 -30.59
CA TRP A 364 4.82 -7.62 -31.33
C TRP A 364 5.03 -6.19 -31.86
N VAL A 365 5.62 -5.29 -31.04
CA VAL A 365 5.94 -3.92 -31.45
C VAL A 365 6.99 -3.89 -32.56
N LYS A 366 8.08 -4.68 -32.43
CA LYS A 366 9.13 -4.79 -33.46
C LYS A 366 8.57 -5.29 -34.79
N GLY A 367 7.63 -6.23 -34.76
CA GLY A 367 6.97 -6.75 -35.97
C GLY A 367 6.04 -5.77 -36.69
N ARG A 368 5.77 -4.58 -36.13
CA ARG A 368 4.79 -3.63 -36.67
C ARG A 368 5.36 -2.27 -37.07
N ILE A 369 6.49 -1.85 -36.49
CA ILE A 369 6.99 -0.49 -36.69
C ILE A 369 7.21 -0.15 -38.18
N ASP A 370 7.82 -1.06 -38.95
CA ASP A 370 8.08 -0.89 -40.38
C ASP A 370 6.77 -0.79 -41.19
N LYS A 371 5.80 -1.65 -40.89
CA LYS A 371 4.48 -1.62 -41.54
C LYS A 371 3.75 -0.32 -41.24
N ASN A 372 3.85 0.18 -40.01
CA ASN A 372 3.24 1.45 -39.63
C ASN A 372 3.97 2.64 -40.28
N MET A 373 5.28 2.55 -40.55
CA MET A 373 6.01 3.51 -41.38
C MET A 373 5.54 3.49 -42.84
N GLU A 374 5.35 2.32 -43.45
CA GLU A 374 4.81 2.19 -44.81
C GLU A 374 3.41 2.84 -44.92
N ILE A 375 2.56 2.64 -43.91
CA ILE A 375 1.24 3.29 -43.85
C ILE A 375 1.39 4.81 -43.77
N ALA A 376 2.23 5.33 -42.88
CA ALA A 376 2.47 6.77 -42.75
C ALA A 376 2.97 7.39 -44.07
N LEU A 377 3.90 6.73 -44.77
CA LEU A 377 4.38 7.14 -46.09
C LEU A 377 3.27 7.13 -47.13
N SER A 378 2.48 6.06 -47.19
CA SER A 378 1.39 5.93 -48.18
C SER A 378 0.35 7.04 -48.06
N LYS A 379 0.14 7.54 -46.84
CA LYS A 379 -0.80 8.62 -46.55
C LYS A 379 -0.16 10.01 -46.61
N GLY A 380 1.17 10.09 -46.54
CA GLY A 380 1.90 11.35 -46.41
C GLY A 380 1.53 12.12 -45.13
N GLU A 381 1.24 11.40 -44.04
CA GLU A 381 0.88 11.97 -42.75
C GLU A 381 1.52 11.17 -41.60
N LEU A 382 1.74 11.83 -40.46
CA LEU A 382 2.19 11.14 -39.27
C LEU A 382 1.11 10.16 -38.81
N TYR A 383 1.49 8.92 -38.53
CA TYR A 383 0.55 7.88 -38.14
C TYR A 383 0.69 7.58 -36.63
N PRO A 384 -0.33 7.85 -35.78
CA PRO A 384 -0.19 7.68 -34.34
C PRO A 384 0.27 6.28 -33.88
N PRO A 385 -0.17 5.16 -34.49
CA PRO A 385 0.37 3.84 -34.18
C PRO A 385 1.90 3.70 -34.34
N TYR A 386 2.48 4.30 -35.38
CA TYR A 386 3.93 4.35 -35.55
C TYR A 386 4.62 5.09 -34.39
N VAL A 387 4.06 6.23 -33.97
CA VAL A 387 4.59 7.03 -32.86
C VAL A 387 4.58 6.21 -31.56
N TYR A 388 3.50 5.52 -31.24
CA TYR A 388 3.43 4.68 -30.04
C TYR A 388 4.39 3.50 -30.07
N ASN A 389 4.60 2.85 -31.23
CA ASN A 389 5.63 1.82 -31.36
C ASN A 389 7.04 2.39 -31.11
N LEU A 390 7.37 3.52 -31.73
CA LEU A 390 8.67 4.17 -31.56
C LEU A 390 8.91 4.58 -30.10
N LEU A 391 7.92 5.22 -29.46
CA LEU A 391 8.00 5.59 -28.05
C LEU A 391 8.18 4.36 -27.15
N THR A 392 7.57 3.23 -27.49
CA THR A 392 7.78 1.97 -26.76
C THR A 392 9.22 1.49 -26.91
N LEU A 393 9.78 1.43 -28.13
CA LEU A 393 11.15 0.96 -28.35
C LEU A 393 12.17 1.88 -27.65
N LEU A 394 11.95 3.19 -27.66
CA LEU A 394 12.77 4.16 -26.93
C LEU A 394 12.69 3.97 -25.42
N GLU A 395 11.49 3.77 -24.86
CA GLU A 395 11.27 3.53 -23.43
C GLU A 395 12.05 2.29 -22.93
N PHE A 396 12.27 1.28 -23.78
CA PHE A 396 13.02 0.07 -23.45
C PHE A 396 14.49 0.10 -23.95
N ASN A 397 14.99 1.25 -24.40
CA ASN A 397 16.35 1.42 -24.93
C ASN A 397 16.70 0.44 -26.08
N LEU A 398 15.72 0.16 -26.95
CA LEU A 398 15.85 -0.78 -28.07
C LEU A 398 16.13 -0.12 -29.42
N VAL A 399 16.42 1.19 -29.43
CA VAL A 399 16.72 1.97 -30.64
C VAL A 399 18.12 2.56 -30.50
N ASN A 400 19.01 2.20 -31.43
CA ASN A 400 20.38 2.72 -31.46
C ASN A 400 20.48 4.10 -32.13
N GLU A 401 21.63 4.77 -32.04
CA GLU A 401 21.81 6.13 -32.58
C GLU A 401 21.61 6.24 -34.10
N SER A 402 21.93 5.20 -34.87
CA SER A 402 21.69 5.18 -36.32
C SER A 402 20.20 5.12 -36.63
N GLU A 403 19.48 4.22 -35.96
CA GLU A 403 18.02 4.09 -36.07
C GLU A 403 17.32 5.37 -35.61
N LYS A 404 17.79 6.00 -34.52
CA LYS A 404 17.28 7.31 -34.10
C LYS A 404 17.37 8.34 -35.21
N ALA A 405 18.51 8.44 -35.89
CA ALA A 405 18.69 9.38 -37.01
C ALA A 405 17.73 9.09 -38.17
N GLU A 406 17.49 7.81 -38.49
CA GLU A 406 16.51 7.40 -39.50
C GLU A 406 15.08 7.79 -39.12
N HIS A 407 14.67 7.53 -37.88
CA HIS A 407 13.35 7.93 -37.37
C HIS A 407 13.17 9.46 -37.36
N ILE A 408 14.20 10.22 -37.00
CA ILE A 408 14.18 11.70 -37.06
C ILE A 408 13.95 12.17 -38.50
N ALA A 409 14.73 11.64 -39.45
CA ALA A 409 14.60 11.99 -40.86
C ALA A 409 13.21 11.61 -41.41
N PHE A 410 12.70 10.44 -41.02
CA PHE A 410 11.39 9.96 -41.41
C PHE A 410 10.28 10.89 -40.93
N ILE A 411 10.22 11.22 -39.64
CA ILE A 411 9.18 12.12 -39.08
C ILE A 411 9.24 13.49 -39.77
N LYS A 412 10.43 14.04 -39.98
CA LYS A 412 10.61 15.32 -40.68
C LYS A 412 10.19 15.26 -42.15
N SER A 413 10.28 14.10 -42.81
CA SER A 413 9.82 13.94 -44.19
C SER A 413 8.29 14.02 -44.35
N LEU A 414 7.54 13.77 -43.27
CA LEU A 414 6.07 13.80 -43.25
C LEU A 414 5.48 15.19 -42.93
N LYS A 415 6.33 16.22 -42.80
CA LYS A 415 5.88 17.60 -42.56
C LYS A 415 4.98 18.07 -43.70
N LYS A 416 3.89 18.75 -43.33
CA LYS A 416 2.99 19.45 -44.26
C LYS A 416 3.27 20.95 -44.33
N GLY A 417 4.11 21.46 -43.45
CA GLY A 417 4.67 22.81 -43.46
C GLY A 417 5.83 22.91 -42.48
N ASP A 418 6.52 24.06 -42.47
CA ASP A 418 7.65 24.31 -41.56
C ASP A 418 7.27 24.05 -40.09
N GLY A 419 7.83 22.99 -39.50
CA GLY A 419 7.52 22.53 -38.15
C GLY A 419 6.07 22.08 -37.92
N LYS A 420 5.31 21.72 -38.97
CA LYS A 420 3.86 21.42 -38.83
C LYS A 420 3.48 20.10 -39.49
N TRP A 421 2.69 19.33 -38.76
CA TRP A 421 2.15 18.05 -39.19
C TRP A 421 0.62 18.11 -39.19
N GLY A 422 0.00 17.13 -39.83
CA GLY A 422 -1.44 17.05 -39.92
C GLY A 422 -1.91 15.94 -40.82
N ASP A 423 -3.21 15.84 -41.00
CA ASP A 423 -3.89 14.74 -41.65
C ASP A 423 -4.62 15.23 -42.92
N PHE A 424 -5.58 14.46 -43.41
CA PHE A 424 -6.40 14.83 -44.57
C PHE A 424 -7.23 16.11 -44.37
N LEU A 425 -7.44 16.58 -43.12
CA LEU A 425 -8.14 17.83 -42.80
C LEU A 425 -7.21 19.06 -42.82
N GLY A 426 -5.90 18.85 -42.97
CA GLY A 426 -4.87 19.89 -43.01
C GLY A 426 -3.94 19.82 -41.80
N LEU A 427 -3.30 20.94 -41.46
CA LEU A 427 -2.41 21.03 -40.30
C LEU A 427 -3.23 20.82 -39.01
N GLN A 428 -2.81 19.88 -38.16
CA GLN A 428 -3.50 19.56 -36.91
C GLN A 428 -2.61 19.80 -35.68
N PRO A 429 -3.17 20.37 -34.60
CA PRO A 429 -2.44 20.52 -33.35
C PRO A 429 -2.06 19.17 -32.74
N TYR A 430 -2.95 18.16 -32.83
CA TYR A 430 -2.69 16.81 -32.31
C TYR A 430 -1.49 16.14 -32.99
N ASP A 431 -1.46 16.09 -34.33
CA ASP A 431 -0.37 15.47 -35.07
C ASP A 431 0.96 16.22 -34.89
N THR A 432 0.90 17.55 -34.79
CA THR A 432 2.10 18.37 -34.51
C THR A 432 2.63 18.11 -33.10
N ALA A 433 1.75 17.97 -32.10
CA ALA A 433 2.14 17.60 -30.75
C ALA A 433 2.78 16.20 -30.68
N LEU A 434 2.22 15.21 -31.39
CA LEU A 434 2.82 13.89 -31.50
C LEU A 434 4.20 13.91 -32.18
N ALA A 435 4.38 14.74 -33.22
CA ALA A 435 5.68 14.92 -33.86
C ALA A 435 6.72 15.50 -32.89
N ILE A 436 6.36 16.54 -32.12
CA ILE A 436 7.23 17.11 -31.08
C ILE A 436 7.61 16.03 -30.06
N LYS A 437 6.63 15.29 -29.52
CA LYS A 437 6.90 14.21 -28.54
C LYS A 437 7.86 13.17 -29.08
N ALA A 438 7.65 12.71 -30.31
CA ALA A 438 8.53 11.72 -30.95
C ALA A 438 9.95 12.28 -31.18
N LEU A 439 10.08 13.50 -31.69
CA LEU A 439 11.40 14.13 -31.94
C LEU A 439 12.17 14.38 -30.63
N LEU A 440 11.51 14.86 -29.59
CA LEU A 440 12.13 15.04 -28.27
C LEU A 440 12.55 13.70 -27.66
N ALA A 441 11.71 12.67 -27.76
CA ALA A 441 12.05 11.33 -27.28
C ALA A 441 13.24 10.71 -28.05
N LEU A 442 13.43 11.07 -29.32
CA LEU A 442 14.59 10.69 -30.13
C LEU A 442 15.87 11.47 -29.77
N GLY A 443 15.79 12.46 -28.86
CA GLY A 443 16.93 13.29 -28.45
C GLY A 443 17.17 14.52 -29.32
N VAL A 444 16.21 14.91 -30.17
CA VAL A 444 16.30 16.17 -30.93
C VAL A 444 16.26 17.35 -29.96
N SER A 445 17.18 18.29 -30.13
CA SER A 445 17.28 19.48 -29.28
C SER A 445 15.97 20.29 -29.29
N PRO A 446 15.51 20.80 -28.13
CA PRO A 446 14.41 21.76 -28.04
C PRO A 446 14.58 23.05 -28.88
N GLN A 447 15.81 23.34 -29.32
CA GLN A 447 16.15 24.48 -30.17
C GLN A 447 16.16 24.15 -31.68
N ASP A 448 15.87 22.90 -32.06
CA ASP A 448 15.71 22.52 -33.47
C ASP A 448 14.62 23.39 -34.14
N GLU A 449 14.91 23.85 -35.35
CA GLU A 449 14.06 24.80 -36.07
C GLU A 449 12.62 24.30 -36.22
N ASP A 450 12.43 22.98 -36.45
CA ASP A 450 11.09 22.42 -36.59
C ASP A 450 10.33 22.43 -35.27
N ILE A 451 10.99 22.13 -34.14
CA ILE A 451 10.37 22.15 -32.81
C ILE A 451 10.00 23.57 -32.39
N VAL A 452 10.90 24.54 -32.63
CA VAL A 452 10.65 25.95 -32.30
C VAL A 452 9.43 26.47 -33.09
N LYS A 453 9.39 26.22 -34.40
CA LYS A 453 8.26 26.63 -35.25
C LYS A 453 6.96 25.91 -34.89
N ALA A 454 7.03 24.63 -34.54
CA ALA A 454 5.89 23.86 -34.08
C ALA A 454 5.27 24.46 -32.81
N LYS A 455 6.13 24.75 -31.82
CA LYS A 455 5.75 25.40 -30.57
C LYS A 455 5.10 26.76 -30.79
N GLU A 456 5.75 27.63 -31.56
CA GLU A 456 5.22 28.97 -31.88
C GLU A 456 3.85 28.88 -32.56
N TRP A 457 3.70 27.92 -33.49
CA TRP A 457 2.43 27.70 -34.16
C TRP A 457 1.33 27.23 -33.19
N LEU A 458 1.61 26.27 -32.31
CA LEU A 458 0.64 25.79 -31.31
C LEU A 458 0.20 26.91 -30.37
N LEU A 459 1.14 27.73 -29.87
CA LEU A 459 0.85 28.87 -28.98
C LEU A 459 0.09 30.01 -29.68
N SER A 460 0.18 30.11 -31.00
CA SER A 460 -0.52 31.14 -31.79
C SER A 460 -2.03 30.95 -31.90
N PHE A 461 -2.57 29.82 -31.42
CA PHE A 461 -4.00 29.53 -31.54
C PHE A 461 -4.84 30.55 -30.77
N PRO A 462 -5.94 31.05 -31.37
CA PRO A 462 -6.81 32.04 -30.74
C PRO A 462 -7.73 31.41 -29.68
N THR A 463 -7.84 30.08 -29.64
CA THR A 463 -8.67 29.33 -28.70
C THR A 463 -7.97 29.15 -27.36
N GLU A 464 -8.76 28.95 -26.31
CA GLU A 464 -8.23 28.68 -24.96
C GLU A 464 -7.85 27.21 -24.76
N GLY A 465 -8.32 26.28 -25.58
CA GLY A 465 -7.76 24.92 -25.68
C GLY A 465 -7.54 24.53 -27.15
N TRP A 466 -7.08 23.32 -27.42
CA TRP A 466 -6.91 22.82 -28.79
C TRP A 466 -7.98 21.79 -29.15
N GLY A 467 -8.31 21.75 -30.44
CA GLY A 467 -9.25 20.82 -31.04
C GLY A 467 -8.98 20.72 -32.54
N THR A 468 -9.88 20.07 -33.27
CA THR A 468 -9.72 19.87 -34.72
C THR A 468 -9.67 21.21 -35.47
N VAL A 469 -8.77 21.32 -36.45
CA VAL A 469 -8.68 22.47 -37.33
C VAL A 469 -8.95 22.05 -38.77
N ILE A 470 -9.82 22.78 -39.47
CA ILE A 470 -9.96 22.62 -40.91
C ILE A 470 -9.29 23.80 -41.57
N THR A 471 -8.21 23.53 -42.30
CA THR A 471 -7.49 24.53 -43.08
C THR A 471 -7.72 24.29 -44.57
N THR A 472 -8.37 25.25 -45.22
CA THR A 472 -8.52 25.27 -46.68
C THR A 472 -7.74 26.44 -47.25
N LYS A 473 -7.58 26.50 -48.58
CA LYS A 473 -6.98 27.66 -49.26
C LYS A 473 -7.73 28.99 -49.05
N TYR A 474 -8.97 28.95 -48.54
CA TYR A 474 -9.82 30.14 -48.41
C TYR A 474 -10.11 30.55 -46.97
N TYR A 475 -10.06 29.61 -46.02
CA TYR A 475 -10.34 29.88 -44.61
C TYR A 475 -9.72 28.81 -43.71
N THR A 476 -9.43 29.21 -42.48
CA THR A 476 -9.12 28.34 -41.35
C THR A 476 -10.29 28.38 -40.37
N ARG A 477 -10.81 27.20 -39.99
CA ARG A 477 -11.87 27.07 -38.99
C ARG A 477 -11.37 26.23 -37.83
N PHE A 478 -11.50 26.79 -36.62
CA PHE A 478 -11.23 26.11 -35.36
C PHE A 478 -12.54 25.50 -34.83
N PHE A 479 -12.54 24.20 -34.57
CA PHE A 479 -13.63 23.55 -33.86
C PHE A 479 -13.49 23.78 -32.34
N PRO A 480 -14.55 23.51 -31.55
CA PRO A 480 -14.45 23.56 -30.10
C PRO A 480 -13.26 22.77 -29.58
N SER A 481 -12.60 23.31 -28.56
CA SER A 481 -11.48 22.68 -27.89
C SER A 481 -11.91 21.38 -27.20
N GLU A 482 -11.04 20.38 -27.22
CA GLU A 482 -11.26 19.06 -26.65
C GLU A 482 -10.19 18.79 -25.59
N VAL A 483 -10.57 18.13 -24.50
CA VAL A 483 -9.64 17.83 -23.40
C VAL A 483 -8.53 16.91 -23.87
N SER A 484 -8.83 15.87 -24.65
CA SER A 484 -7.82 14.94 -25.18
C SER A 484 -6.73 15.62 -26.02
N THR A 485 -7.13 16.46 -26.99
CA THR A 485 -6.19 17.20 -27.83
C THR A 485 -5.42 18.24 -27.03
N THR A 486 -6.08 18.94 -26.12
CA THR A 486 -5.44 19.94 -25.26
C THR A 486 -4.38 19.32 -24.35
N ILE A 487 -4.68 18.17 -23.73
CA ILE A 487 -3.72 17.41 -22.94
C ILE A 487 -2.53 16.99 -23.80
N GLU A 488 -2.76 16.42 -24.99
CA GLU A 488 -1.66 15.97 -25.87
C GLU A 488 -0.73 17.13 -26.24
N VAL A 489 -1.29 18.31 -26.55
CA VAL A 489 -0.52 19.52 -26.86
C VAL A 489 0.25 20.02 -25.64
N LEU A 490 -0.39 20.08 -24.47
CA LEU A 490 0.28 20.52 -23.24
C LEU A 490 1.40 19.56 -22.81
N GLU A 491 1.19 18.24 -22.92
CA GLU A 491 2.24 17.24 -22.67
C GLU A 491 3.43 17.39 -23.64
N ALA A 492 3.19 17.75 -24.90
CA ALA A 492 4.25 17.98 -25.87
C ALA A 492 5.01 19.29 -25.63
N LEU A 493 4.32 20.30 -25.11
CA LEU A 493 4.88 21.63 -24.84
C LEU A 493 5.54 21.75 -23.47
N GLU A 494 5.21 20.87 -22.51
CA GLU A 494 5.75 20.85 -21.14
C GLU A 494 7.26 21.13 -21.05
N PRO A 495 8.14 20.44 -21.80
CA PRO A 495 9.59 20.70 -21.71
C PRO A 495 10.06 21.96 -22.46
N LEU A 496 9.16 22.68 -23.15
CA LEU A 496 9.47 23.76 -24.09
C LEU A 496 8.96 25.15 -23.68
N VAL A 497 8.11 25.20 -22.65
CA VAL A 497 7.37 26.40 -22.24
C VAL A 497 7.35 26.56 -20.73
N THR A 498 7.09 27.78 -20.27
CA THR A 498 6.79 28.07 -18.87
C THR A 498 5.29 28.03 -18.62
N LYS A 499 4.88 27.95 -17.34
CA LYS A 499 3.47 28.07 -16.93
C LYS A 499 2.79 29.32 -17.51
N GLN A 500 3.52 30.43 -17.60
CA GLN A 500 2.98 31.70 -18.09
C GLN A 500 2.63 31.64 -19.59
N ASP A 501 3.42 30.93 -20.38
CA ASP A 501 3.19 30.81 -21.84
C ASP A 501 1.88 30.08 -22.16
N VAL A 502 1.45 29.17 -21.28
CA VAL A 502 0.27 28.33 -21.46
C VAL A 502 -0.84 28.60 -20.44
N GLU A 503 -0.78 29.70 -19.68
CA GLU A 503 -1.70 29.98 -18.57
C GLU A 503 -3.18 29.95 -19.00
N LYS A 504 -3.51 30.56 -20.15
CA LYS A 504 -4.87 30.53 -20.71
C LYS A 504 -5.36 29.10 -20.97
N HIS A 505 -4.45 28.21 -21.36
CA HIS A 505 -4.76 26.82 -21.68
C HIS A 505 -4.92 25.94 -20.44
N LEU A 506 -4.10 26.19 -19.41
CA LEU A 506 -4.26 25.57 -18.11
C LEU A 506 -5.59 25.97 -17.46
N ASN A 507 -5.95 27.26 -17.51
CA ASN A 507 -7.22 27.76 -17.00
C ASN A 507 -8.41 27.14 -17.72
N TRP A 508 -8.34 26.99 -19.04
CA TRP A 508 -9.37 26.30 -19.80
C TRP A 508 -9.51 24.84 -19.37
N LEU A 509 -8.40 24.12 -19.22
CA LEU A 509 -8.40 22.71 -18.78
C LEU A 509 -8.99 22.57 -17.37
N LEU A 510 -8.65 23.45 -16.43
CA LEU A 510 -9.25 23.49 -15.09
C LEU A 510 -10.77 23.68 -15.14
N ASN A 511 -11.25 24.56 -16.03
CA ASN A 511 -12.68 24.79 -16.21
C ASN A 511 -13.42 23.59 -16.81
N GLN A 512 -12.71 22.63 -17.42
CA GLN A 512 -13.29 21.39 -17.92
C GLN A 512 -13.51 20.32 -16.84
N ARG A 513 -12.91 20.49 -15.65
CA ARG A 513 -13.18 19.62 -14.51
C ARG A 513 -14.66 19.71 -14.14
N ILE A 514 -15.30 18.57 -13.87
CA ILE A 514 -16.68 18.51 -13.42
C ILE A 514 -16.75 18.34 -11.89
N GLU A 515 -17.95 18.45 -11.32
CA GLU A 515 -18.19 18.44 -9.86
C GLU A 515 -17.70 17.15 -9.18
N ASP A 516 -17.76 16.02 -9.88
CA ASP A 516 -17.28 14.74 -9.36
C ASP A 516 -15.75 14.66 -9.25
N GLY A 517 -15.02 15.63 -9.81
CA GLY A 517 -13.57 15.73 -9.77
C GLY A 517 -12.84 15.20 -11.01
N GLY A 518 -13.54 14.57 -11.96
CA GLY A 518 -12.96 14.00 -13.18
C GLY A 518 -13.00 14.92 -14.41
N TRP A 519 -12.34 14.46 -15.49
CA TRP A 519 -12.31 15.14 -16.79
C TRP A 519 -12.99 14.34 -17.90
N PRO A 520 -14.05 14.86 -18.52
CA PRO A 520 -14.60 14.35 -19.78
C PRO A 520 -13.84 14.90 -20.99
N ASN A 521 -13.99 14.31 -22.18
CA ASN A 521 -13.39 14.88 -23.40
C ASN A 521 -14.01 16.25 -23.76
N ILE A 522 -15.31 16.39 -23.51
CA ILE A 522 -16.10 17.61 -23.70
C ILE A 522 -16.99 17.73 -22.47
N LYS A 523 -16.87 18.82 -21.69
CA LYS A 523 -17.68 19.03 -20.49
C LYS A 523 -19.15 19.19 -20.83
N GLU A 524 -19.45 20.16 -21.68
CA GLU A 524 -20.81 20.49 -22.11
C GLU A 524 -20.80 20.88 -23.59
N SER A 525 -21.83 20.46 -24.32
CA SER A 525 -22.05 20.87 -25.69
C SER A 525 -23.44 21.49 -25.83
N TYR A 526 -23.49 22.70 -26.39
CA TYR A 526 -24.73 23.46 -26.59
C TYR A 526 -25.03 23.63 -28.08
N ILE A 527 -26.30 23.48 -28.47
CA ILE A 527 -26.78 23.81 -29.82
C ILE A 527 -27.89 24.86 -29.68
N VAL A 528 -27.68 26.05 -30.24
CA VAL A 528 -28.63 27.19 -30.18
C VAL A 528 -29.06 27.51 -28.72
N GLY A 529 -28.09 27.47 -27.79
CA GLY A 529 -28.32 27.75 -26.37
C GLY A 529 -28.95 26.61 -25.56
N VAL A 530 -29.23 25.46 -26.18
CA VAL A 530 -29.76 24.27 -25.50
C VAL A 530 -28.62 23.30 -25.20
N LEU A 531 -28.50 22.88 -23.93
CA LEU A 531 -27.55 21.83 -23.53
C LEU A 531 -27.94 20.51 -24.19
N MET A 532 -27.08 19.99 -25.05
CA MET A 532 -27.32 18.77 -25.82
C MET A 532 -26.61 17.55 -25.23
N TYR A 533 -25.45 17.76 -24.61
CA TYR A 533 -24.62 16.69 -24.08
C TYR A 533 -23.79 17.21 -22.91
N GLN A 534 -23.75 16.43 -21.84
CA GLN A 534 -22.83 16.60 -20.73
C GLN A 534 -21.92 15.38 -20.69
N GLY A 535 -20.61 15.62 -20.78
CA GLY A 535 -19.62 14.56 -20.85
C GLY A 535 -19.49 13.79 -19.55
N GLN A 536 -19.20 12.49 -19.67
CA GLN A 536 -18.80 11.66 -18.55
C GLN A 536 -17.27 11.63 -18.45
N PRO A 537 -16.71 11.69 -17.23
CA PRO A 537 -15.28 11.65 -17.05
C PRO A 537 -14.74 10.25 -17.39
N SER A 538 -13.51 10.21 -17.89
CA SER A 538 -12.78 8.95 -18.14
C SER A 538 -11.56 8.87 -17.24
N VAL A 539 -11.11 7.65 -16.93
CA VAL A 539 -9.91 7.43 -16.12
C VAL A 539 -8.69 7.97 -16.86
N GLU A 540 -8.52 7.64 -18.15
CA GLU A 540 -7.45 8.19 -18.99
C GLU A 540 -7.33 9.71 -18.88
N LEU A 541 -8.41 10.45 -19.22
CA LEU A 541 -8.32 11.91 -19.30
C LEU A 541 -8.16 12.54 -17.92
N THR A 542 -8.74 11.95 -16.88
CA THR A 542 -8.59 12.45 -15.50
C THR A 542 -7.15 12.33 -15.03
N ILE A 543 -6.52 11.16 -15.22
CA ILE A 543 -5.12 10.95 -14.84
C ILE A 543 -4.21 11.88 -15.65
N ARG A 544 -4.35 11.90 -16.99
CA ARG A 544 -3.47 12.71 -17.83
C ARG A 544 -3.64 14.21 -17.60
N ALA A 545 -4.87 14.68 -17.34
CA ALA A 545 -5.12 16.07 -16.95
C ALA A 545 -4.41 16.41 -15.64
N THR A 546 -4.52 15.54 -14.63
CA THR A 546 -3.85 15.73 -13.34
C THR A 546 -2.34 15.76 -13.47
N GLU A 547 -1.74 14.83 -14.23
CA GLU A 547 -0.29 14.79 -14.46
C GLU A 547 0.23 16.04 -15.17
N VAL A 548 -0.45 16.49 -16.23
CA VAL A 548 -0.01 17.69 -16.96
C VAL A 548 -0.20 18.96 -16.13
N LEU A 549 -1.28 19.06 -15.34
CA LEU A 549 -1.48 20.17 -14.40
C LEU A 549 -0.39 20.18 -13.32
N TYR A 550 -0.02 19.02 -12.80
CA TYR A 550 1.03 18.86 -11.80
C TYR A 550 2.39 19.32 -12.34
N ALA A 551 2.72 19.01 -13.59
CA ALA A 551 3.94 19.49 -14.26
C ALA A 551 4.04 21.04 -14.31
N PHE A 552 2.89 21.74 -14.33
CA PHE A 552 2.81 23.20 -14.24
C PHE A 552 2.50 23.73 -12.81
N GLY A 553 2.74 22.91 -11.79
CA GLY A 553 2.62 23.29 -10.38
C GLY A 553 1.18 23.47 -9.89
N ILE A 554 0.24 22.68 -10.42
CA ILE A 554 -1.16 22.64 -9.98
C ILE A 554 -1.46 21.19 -9.56
N ASP A 555 -1.44 20.92 -8.25
CA ASP A 555 -1.52 19.56 -7.72
C ASP A 555 -2.97 19.15 -7.42
N TYR A 556 -3.43 18.09 -8.10
CA TYR A 556 -4.71 17.39 -7.84
C TYR A 556 -4.49 15.90 -7.58
N ARG A 557 -3.26 15.50 -7.25
CA ARG A 557 -2.89 14.08 -7.27
C ARG A 557 -3.64 13.28 -6.22
N GLN A 558 -3.75 13.81 -5.01
CA GLN A 558 -4.48 13.15 -3.93
C GLN A 558 -5.98 13.06 -4.20
N GLU A 559 -6.60 14.11 -4.72
CA GLU A 559 -8.02 14.11 -5.11
C GLU A 559 -8.31 13.11 -6.22
N THR A 560 -7.42 13.03 -7.21
CA THR A 560 -7.54 12.08 -8.32
C THR A 560 -7.34 10.64 -7.85
N LEU A 561 -6.43 10.41 -6.89
CA LEU A 561 -6.26 9.11 -6.25
C LEU A 561 -7.58 8.68 -5.57
N GLN A 562 -8.17 9.55 -4.75
CA GLN A 562 -9.46 9.27 -4.09
C GLN A 562 -10.61 9.06 -5.08
N TRP A 563 -10.63 9.81 -6.18
CA TRP A 563 -11.62 9.64 -7.25
C TRP A 563 -11.47 8.31 -8.00
N LEU A 564 -10.24 7.82 -8.16
CA LEU A 564 -9.90 6.61 -8.92
C LEU A 564 -10.19 5.31 -8.13
N LEU A 565 -9.88 5.27 -6.83
CA LEU A 565 -10.06 4.10 -5.96
C LEU A 565 -11.44 3.40 -6.08
N PRO A 566 -12.60 4.09 -6.16
CA PRO A 566 -13.90 3.45 -6.33
C PRO A 566 -14.21 2.98 -7.76
N LYS A 567 -13.33 3.20 -8.76
CA LYS A 567 -13.56 2.88 -10.18
C LYS A 567 -13.03 1.50 -10.61
N LYS A 568 -12.61 0.65 -9.67
CA LYS A 568 -12.16 -0.73 -9.93
C LYS A 568 -13.32 -1.61 -10.40
N ARG A 569 -13.14 -2.36 -11.49
CA ARG A 569 -14.09 -3.35 -12.00
C ARG A 569 -13.35 -4.58 -12.52
N ASN A 570 -13.68 -5.77 -12.01
CA ASN A 570 -13.03 -7.03 -12.41
C ASN A 570 -11.49 -6.95 -12.39
N ASN A 571 -10.91 -6.38 -11.33
CA ASN A 571 -9.46 -6.13 -11.16
C ASN A 571 -8.78 -5.16 -12.13
N LEU A 572 -9.51 -4.65 -13.12
CA LEU A 572 -9.08 -3.55 -13.99
C LEU A 572 -9.60 -2.21 -13.46
N TRP A 573 -8.90 -1.12 -13.80
CA TRP A 573 -9.32 0.24 -13.52
C TRP A 573 -9.99 0.86 -14.74
N GLY A 574 -11.13 1.50 -14.52
CA GLY A 574 -11.87 2.15 -15.60
C GLY A 574 -12.56 1.16 -16.53
N SER A 575 -12.49 1.43 -17.83
CA SER A 575 -13.26 0.74 -18.87
C SER A 575 -12.43 0.14 -19.99
N SER A 576 -11.11 0.36 -19.97
CA SER A 576 -10.17 -0.06 -21.00
C SER A 576 -8.84 -0.50 -20.39
N ILE A 577 -8.03 -1.21 -21.19
CA ILE A 577 -6.65 -1.56 -20.81
C ILE A 577 -5.80 -0.30 -20.62
N ILE A 578 -6.07 0.76 -21.40
CA ILE A 578 -5.38 2.05 -21.27
C ILE A 578 -5.67 2.68 -19.91
N ASP A 579 -6.94 2.68 -19.48
CA ASP A 579 -7.33 3.19 -18.16
C ASP A 579 -6.59 2.44 -17.04
N SER A 580 -6.49 1.11 -17.15
CA SER A 580 -5.80 0.26 -16.17
C SER A 580 -4.29 0.48 -16.15
N ALA A 581 -3.67 0.56 -17.33
CA ALA A 581 -2.25 0.84 -17.44
C ALA A 581 -1.89 2.24 -16.89
N LEU A 582 -2.69 3.26 -17.21
CA LEU A 582 -2.50 4.61 -16.67
C LEU A 582 -2.74 4.67 -15.16
N ALA A 583 -3.76 3.99 -14.64
CA ALA A 583 -3.98 3.87 -13.20
C ALA A 583 -2.77 3.22 -12.50
N THR A 584 -2.21 2.16 -13.09
CA THR A 584 -1.00 1.50 -12.58
C THR A 584 0.17 2.48 -12.53
N LEU A 585 0.44 3.18 -13.63
CA LEU A 585 1.49 4.19 -13.68
C LEU A 585 1.27 5.29 -12.65
N TYR A 586 0.04 5.74 -12.51
CA TYR A 586 -0.34 6.78 -11.56
C TYR A 586 -0.08 6.37 -10.11
N PHE A 587 -0.55 5.19 -9.70
CA PHE A 587 -0.28 4.62 -8.38
C PHE A 587 1.22 4.44 -8.12
N SER A 588 2.04 4.17 -9.15
CA SER A 588 3.50 4.03 -8.98
C SER A 588 4.17 5.30 -8.44
N THR A 589 3.54 6.47 -8.62
CA THR A 589 4.08 7.78 -8.23
C THR A 589 3.91 8.12 -6.75
N PHE A 590 3.08 7.38 -6.01
CA PHE A 590 2.80 7.64 -4.60
C PHE A 590 3.71 6.79 -3.69
N GLU A 591 4.55 7.43 -2.89
CA GLU A 591 5.47 6.77 -1.94
C GLU A 591 4.72 6.03 -0.84
N GLU A 592 3.54 6.53 -0.44
CA GLU A 592 2.70 5.91 0.57
C GLU A 592 2.03 4.61 0.12
N LEU A 593 1.97 4.35 -1.19
CA LEU A 593 1.37 3.13 -1.73
C LEU A 593 2.42 2.00 -1.79
N PRO A 594 2.10 0.81 -1.26
CA PRO A 594 3.01 -0.32 -1.33
C PRO A 594 3.37 -0.66 -2.78
N LYS A 595 4.67 -0.77 -3.05
CA LYS A 595 5.20 -1.17 -4.35
C LYS A 595 4.99 -2.68 -4.58
N PRO A 596 4.88 -3.15 -5.83
CA PRO A 596 4.57 -4.56 -6.16
C PRO A 596 5.70 -5.52 -5.77
N VAL A 597 6.92 -5.01 -5.66
CA VAL A 597 8.11 -5.73 -5.25
C VAL A 597 8.64 -4.99 -4.03
N ASN A 598 8.22 -5.45 -2.86
CA ASN A 598 8.57 -4.88 -1.56
C ASN A 598 9.01 -6.01 -0.60
N LEU A 599 9.66 -5.65 0.49
CA LEU A 599 10.20 -6.62 1.45
C LEU A 599 9.10 -7.45 2.11
N TYR A 600 7.95 -6.84 2.38
CA TYR A 600 6.83 -7.52 3.01
C TYR A 600 6.32 -8.70 2.16
N GLU A 601 6.16 -8.53 0.84
CA GLU A 601 5.74 -9.61 -0.07
C GLU A 601 6.75 -10.76 -0.07
N VAL A 602 8.06 -10.45 -0.08
CA VAL A 602 9.11 -11.48 -0.04
C VAL A 602 9.08 -12.24 1.29
N ILE A 603 8.96 -11.53 2.43
CA ILE A 603 8.88 -12.14 3.76
C ILE A 603 7.64 -13.01 3.91
N ARG A 604 6.49 -12.55 3.40
CA ARG A 604 5.24 -13.33 3.41
C ARG A 604 5.35 -14.59 2.55
N ALA A 605 6.12 -14.55 1.46
CA ALA A 605 6.34 -15.70 0.62
C ALA A 605 7.33 -16.73 1.21
N LEU A 606 8.15 -16.38 2.21
CA LEU A 606 9.20 -17.27 2.75
C LEU A 606 8.68 -18.64 3.23
N PRO A 607 7.61 -18.75 4.05
CA PRO A 607 7.16 -20.03 4.60
C PRO A 607 6.81 -21.07 3.54
N ASP A 608 6.15 -20.64 2.46
CA ASP A 608 5.62 -21.53 1.41
C ASP A 608 6.45 -21.51 0.11
N GLY A 609 7.42 -20.60 0.01
CA GLY A 609 8.11 -20.26 -1.24
C GLY A 609 9.28 -21.16 -1.62
N ASN A 610 9.67 -22.16 -0.83
CA ASN A 610 10.83 -23.03 -1.13
C ASN A 610 12.10 -22.24 -1.53
N PHE A 611 12.48 -21.24 -0.74
CA PHE A 611 13.62 -20.37 -1.05
C PHE A 611 14.97 -21.12 -1.01
N LYS A 612 15.88 -20.69 -1.87
CA LYS A 612 17.28 -21.14 -1.88
C LYS A 612 18.24 -19.99 -1.59
N ILE A 613 19.19 -20.19 -0.71
CA ILE A 613 20.23 -19.22 -0.40
C ILE A 613 21.40 -19.39 -1.38
N LEU A 614 21.75 -18.30 -2.07
CA LEU A 614 22.92 -18.18 -2.91
C LEU A 614 23.92 -17.24 -2.23
N TYR A 615 25.20 -17.58 -2.20
CA TYR A 615 26.22 -16.72 -1.61
C TYR A 615 27.44 -16.55 -2.50
N THR A 616 28.03 -15.36 -2.47
CA THR A 616 29.28 -15.07 -3.20
C THR A 616 30.51 -15.42 -2.35
N PHE A 617 31.68 -15.45 -2.98
CA PHE A 617 32.90 -16.00 -2.39
C PHE A 617 33.18 -15.50 -0.95
N GLY A 618 33.43 -16.45 -0.04
CA GLY A 618 33.77 -16.20 1.36
C GLY A 618 32.59 -16.03 2.33
N ARG A 619 31.34 -15.99 1.85
CA ARG A 619 30.13 -15.80 2.67
C ARG A 619 29.42 -17.11 3.08
N ASP A 620 30.06 -18.26 2.88
CA ASP A 620 29.52 -19.60 3.16
C ASP A 620 29.03 -19.77 4.60
N LYS A 621 29.84 -19.34 5.59
CA LYS A 621 29.48 -19.46 7.00
C LYS A 621 28.32 -18.55 7.40
N VAL A 622 28.24 -17.35 6.80
CA VAL A 622 27.14 -16.42 7.06
C VAL A 622 25.85 -16.98 6.43
N ALA A 623 25.93 -17.49 5.21
CA ALA A 623 24.80 -18.11 4.51
C ALA A 623 24.19 -19.27 5.29
N LEU A 624 25.01 -20.16 5.88
CA LEU A 624 24.53 -21.25 6.73
C LEU A 624 23.84 -20.71 8.01
N SER A 625 24.40 -19.67 8.63
CA SER A 625 23.79 -19.05 9.81
C SER A 625 22.44 -18.40 9.49
N VAL A 626 22.35 -17.68 8.36
CA VAL A 626 21.10 -17.06 7.88
C VAL A 626 20.08 -18.14 7.55
N LYS A 627 20.48 -19.22 6.85
CA LYS A 627 19.64 -20.38 6.55
C LYS A 627 19.02 -20.95 7.82
N ASP A 628 19.85 -21.30 8.81
CA ASP A 628 19.39 -21.94 10.04
C ASP A 628 18.45 -21.01 10.84
N SER A 629 18.71 -19.70 10.82
CA SER A 629 17.86 -18.70 11.48
C SER A 629 16.50 -18.56 10.78
N LEU A 630 16.48 -18.49 9.44
CA LEU A 630 15.24 -18.39 8.67
C LEU A 630 14.41 -19.68 8.75
N ASP A 631 15.06 -20.85 8.69
CA ASP A 631 14.40 -22.15 8.89
C ASP A 631 13.73 -22.22 10.27
N MET A 632 14.38 -21.71 11.32
CA MET A 632 13.79 -21.62 12.65
C MET A 632 12.65 -20.61 12.72
N LEU A 633 12.82 -19.41 12.16
CA LEU A 633 11.85 -18.31 12.25
C LEU A 633 10.55 -18.58 11.46
N PHE A 634 10.67 -19.16 10.27
CA PHE A 634 9.57 -19.35 9.32
C PHE A 634 9.15 -20.81 9.16
N GLY A 635 9.82 -21.76 9.82
CA GLY A 635 9.52 -23.19 9.72
C GLY A 635 9.85 -23.78 8.34
N THR A 636 10.87 -23.24 7.67
CA THR A 636 11.27 -23.67 6.32
C THR A 636 12.35 -24.75 6.36
N ASN A 637 12.73 -25.24 5.18
CA ASN A 637 13.87 -26.14 4.99
C ASN A 637 14.66 -25.71 3.75
N MET A 638 15.36 -24.59 3.87
CA MET A 638 16.10 -23.98 2.77
C MET A 638 17.42 -24.72 2.50
N THR A 639 18.00 -24.50 1.31
CA THR A 639 19.36 -24.97 0.98
C THR A 639 20.26 -23.77 0.70
N ALA A 640 21.57 -23.92 0.94
CA ALA A 640 22.56 -22.87 0.68
C ALA A 640 23.65 -23.38 -0.26
N GLU A 641 23.96 -22.62 -1.33
CA GLU A 641 25.04 -22.95 -2.27
C GLU A 641 25.79 -21.71 -2.78
N GLU A 642 26.99 -21.93 -3.30
CA GLU A 642 27.80 -20.87 -3.92
C GLU A 642 27.13 -20.38 -5.22
N PHE A 643 27.13 -19.06 -5.40
CA PHE A 643 26.48 -18.38 -6.50
C PHE A 643 27.05 -18.81 -7.87
N LYS A 644 26.16 -19.11 -8.82
CA LYS A 644 26.49 -19.38 -10.23
C LYS A 644 25.67 -18.50 -11.16
N GLU A 645 24.35 -18.55 -10.99
CA GLU A 645 23.37 -17.75 -11.71
C GLU A 645 22.09 -17.62 -10.88
N ILE A 646 21.27 -16.62 -11.19
CA ILE A 646 19.90 -16.50 -10.68
C ILE A 646 18.98 -17.08 -11.74
N GLY A 647 18.42 -18.25 -11.48
CA GLY A 647 17.43 -18.88 -12.35
C GLY A 647 16.01 -18.45 -12.05
N ASP A 648 15.06 -19.20 -12.61
CA ASP A 648 13.65 -19.14 -12.21
C ASP A 648 13.46 -19.70 -10.80
N GLY A 649 12.58 -19.08 -10.01
CA GLY A 649 12.30 -19.47 -8.63
C GLY A 649 12.64 -18.42 -7.58
N ASN A 650 12.63 -18.86 -6.31
CA ASN A 650 12.75 -18.03 -5.12
C ASN A 650 14.16 -18.13 -4.51
N TYR A 651 14.85 -16.99 -4.36
CA TYR A 651 16.24 -16.98 -3.88
C TYR A 651 16.50 -15.90 -2.84
N ILE A 652 17.45 -16.17 -1.93
CA ILE A 652 18.05 -15.19 -1.03
C ILE A 652 19.52 -15.08 -1.41
N VAL A 653 19.98 -13.89 -1.78
CA VAL A 653 21.33 -13.68 -2.33
C VAL A 653 22.19 -12.89 -1.36
N LEU A 654 23.25 -13.49 -0.84
CA LEU A 654 24.24 -12.84 0.02
C LEU A 654 25.46 -12.44 -0.80
N ALA A 655 25.69 -11.14 -0.95
CA ALA A 655 26.71 -10.62 -1.86
C ALA A 655 27.35 -9.29 -1.39
N ASP A 656 28.34 -8.81 -2.14
CA ASP A 656 28.88 -7.46 -1.94
C ASP A 656 27.95 -6.38 -2.51
N LEU A 657 28.07 -5.14 -2.00
CA LEU A 657 27.21 -4.01 -2.37
C LEU A 657 27.25 -3.65 -3.86
N ALA A 658 28.40 -3.83 -4.52
CA ALA A 658 28.57 -3.47 -5.93
C ALA A 658 28.44 -4.66 -6.90
N GLU A 659 28.08 -5.84 -6.39
CA GLU A 659 28.16 -7.09 -7.18
C GLU A 659 26.94 -7.30 -8.09
N PHE A 660 25.79 -6.70 -7.75
CA PHE A 660 24.52 -6.87 -8.47
C PHE A 660 23.88 -5.54 -8.84
N ASP A 661 23.34 -5.47 -10.06
CA ASP A 661 22.47 -4.39 -10.51
C ASP A 661 21.02 -4.69 -10.10
N LEU A 662 20.59 -4.12 -8.98
CA LEU A 662 19.25 -4.34 -8.42
C LEU A 662 18.12 -3.82 -9.30
N SER A 663 18.39 -2.83 -10.16
CA SER A 663 17.37 -2.22 -11.03
C SER A 663 16.75 -3.23 -12.00
N LYS A 664 17.46 -4.33 -12.29
CA LYS A 664 16.98 -5.46 -13.10
C LYS A 664 15.89 -6.27 -12.42
N TYR A 665 15.87 -6.29 -11.10
CA TYR A 665 14.97 -7.12 -10.30
C TYR A 665 13.93 -6.30 -9.54
N ASN A 666 14.17 -5.00 -9.34
CA ASN A 666 13.25 -4.08 -8.71
C ASN A 666 13.38 -2.66 -9.31
N PRO A 667 12.38 -2.16 -10.06
CA PRO A 667 12.46 -0.86 -10.71
C PRO A 667 12.36 0.33 -9.73
N TYR A 668 12.15 0.08 -8.44
CA TYR A 668 12.08 1.09 -7.37
C TYR A 668 13.39 1.22 -6.59
N ILE A 669 14.45 0.54 -7.03
CA ILE A 669 15.76 0.55 -6.38
C ILE A 669 16.82 1.00 -7.38
N GLU A 670 17.43 2.14 -7.10
CA GLU A 670 18.65 2.62 -7.73
C GLU A 670 19.79 2.57 -6.71
N LEU A 671 20.71 1.63 -6.91
CA LEU A 671 21.87 1.45 -6.05
C LEU A 671 23.14 1.87 -6.79
N LYS A 672 23.89 2.82 -6.23
CA LYS A 672 25.23 3.21 -6.70
C LYS A 672 26.21 3.08 -5.55
N VAL A 673 27.41 2.60 -5.84
CA VAL A 673 28.46 2.38 -4.84
C VAL A 673 29.74 3.03 -5.33
N ASP A 674 30.35 3.85 -4.49
CA ASP A 674 31.69 4.39 -4.71
C ASP A 674 32.69 3.86 -3.66
N GLU A 675 33.85 4.50 -3.52
CA GLU A 675 34.89 4.04 -2.60
C GLU A 675 34.49 4.19 -1.11
N GLU A 676 33.74 5.23 -0.74
CA GLU A 676 33.44 5.56 0.66
C GLU A 676 31.96 5.36 1.02
N ASN A 677 31.07 5.50 0.04
CA ASN A 677 29.63 5.61 0.23
C ASN A 677 28.84 4.66 -0.68
N VAL A 678 27.61 4.43 -0.23
CA VAL A 678 26.55 3.75 -0.97
C VAL A 678 25.39 4.72 -1.10
N TYR A 679 24.89 4.89 -2.31
CA TYR A 679 23.73 5.71 -2.61
C TYR A 679 22.56 4.81 -2.96
N LEU A 680 21.49 4.88 -2.17
CA LEU A 680 20.25 4.17 -2.42
C LEU A 680 19.15 5.20 -2.69
N ASN A 681 18.58 5.18 -3.90
CA ASN A 681 17.57 6.14 -4.36
C ASN A 681 17.98 7.61 -4.15
N GLY A 682 19.29 7.90 -4.27
CA GLY A 682 19.86 9.25 -4.11
C GLY A 682 20.28 9.63 -2.68
N LYS A 683 19.93 8.84 -1.65
CA LYS A 683 20.39 9.04 -0.27
C LYS A 683 21.69 8.31 -0.01
N ASP A 684 22.64 8.96 0.66
CA ASP A 684 23.98 8.44 0.94
C ASP A 684 24.11 7.74 2.30
N TYR A 685 24.92 6.70 2.33
CA TYR A 685 25.24 5.90 3.50
C TYR A 685 26.72 5.51 3.47
N LYS A 686 27.35 5.37 4.63
CA LYS A 686 28.77 4.98 4.73
C LYS A 686 28.94 3.50 4.39
N ARG A 687 29.74 3.20 3.37
CA ARG A 687 29.90 1.85 2.81
C ARG A 687 30.31 0.79 3.83
N ASP A 688 31.33 1.08 4.64
CA ASP A 688 31.95 0.09 5.54
C ASP A 688 31.07 -0.34 6.72
N SER A 689 30.03 0.43 7.03
CA SER A 689 29.12 0.22 8.17
C SER A 689 27.69 -0.12 7.74
N THR A 690 27.42 -0.22 6.44
CA THR A 690 26.06 -0.39 5.90
C THR A 690 25.87 -1.74 5.23
N MET A 691 24.76 -2.39 5.55
CA MET A 691 24.19 -3.47 4.75
C MET A 691 22.83 -3.08 4.20
N ILE A 692 22.49 -3.58 3.01
CA ILE A 692 21.24 -3.33 2.32
C ILE A 692 20.49 -4.64 2.14
N ILE A 693 19.27 -4.68 2.61
CA ILE A 693 18.32 -5.77 2.40
C ILE A 693 17.29 -5.28 1.40
N ALA A 694 17.26 -5.88 0.21
CA ALA A 694 16.45 -5.41 -0.91
C ALA A 694 15.61 -6.55 -1.51
N PRO A 695 14.31 -6.34 -1.75
CA PRO A 695 13.47 -7.29 -2.45
C PRO A 695 13.70 -7.19 -3.96
N GLY A 696 13.52 -8.31 -4.64
CA GLY A 696 13.51 -8.38 -6.10
C GLY A 696 12.50 -9.42 -6.58
N LYS A 697 12.29 -9.49 -7.90
CA LYS A 697 11.46 -10.51 -8.53
C LYS A 697 12.15 -11.07 -9.77
N THR A 698 12.08 -12.38 -9.95
CA THR A 698 12.42 -13.08 -11.21
C THR A 698 11.15 -13.21 -12.07
N GLY A 699 11.23 -13.88 -13.21
CA GLY A 699 10.04 -14.14 -14.04
C GLY A 699 8.97 -14.97 -13.31
N THR A 700 9.37 -15.81 -12.33
CA THR A 700 8.49 -16.79 -11.69
C THR A 700 8.54 -16.80 -10.16
N GLY A 701 9.42 -16.02 -9.53
CA GLY A 701 9.61 -16.02 -8.07
C GLY A 701 10.17 -14.72 -7.50
N TYR A 702 10.43 -14.72 -6.20
CA TYR A 702 10.90 -13.61 -5.39
C TYR A 702 12.38 -13.71 -5.05
N LEU A 703 13.03 -12.56 -4.90
CA LEU A 703 14.42 -12.44 -4.48
C LEU A 703 14.51 -11.62 -3.19
N LEU A 704 15.42 -12.01 -2.31
CA LEU A 704 15.87 -11.19 -1.19
C LEU A 704 17.39 -11.01 -1.29
N PHE A 705 17.83 -9.83 -1.70
CA PHE A 705 19.23 -9.46 -1.68
C PHE A 705 19.63 -9.02 -0.28
N VAL A 706 20.76 -9.53 0.20
CA VAL A 706 21.44 -9.14 1.43
C VAL A 706 22.85 -8.72 1.04
N LEU A 707 23.03 -7.43 0.81
CA LEU A 707 24.25 -6.84 0.27
C LEU A 707 25.04 -6.15 1.37
N TYR A 708 26.30 -6.56 1.58
CA TYR A 708 27.11 -6.03 2.68
C TYR A 708 28.62 -6.23 2.45
N PRO A 709 29.48 -5.34 2.96
CA PRO A 709 30.92 -5.55 2.97
C PRO A 709 31.31 -6.64 3.98
N ARG A 710 32.44 -7.32 3.73
CA ARG A 710 32.92 -8.47 4.54
C ARG A 710 33.13 -8.16 6.03
N GLY A 711 33.33 -6.88 6.39
CA GLY A 711 33.45 -6.45 7.79
C GLY A 711 32.17 -6.66 8.61
N LEU A 712 31.00 -6.82 7.97
CA LEU A 712 29.71 -6.90 8.63
C LEU A 712 29.15 -8.32 8.76
N ASP A 713 29.96 -9.36 8.54
CA ASP A 713 29.56 -10.78 8.68
C ASP A 713 28.82 -11.05 10.02
N SER A 714 29.26 -10.45 11.13
CA SER A 714 28.61 -10.60 12.45
C SER A 714 27.29 -9.85 12.55
N ALA A 715 27.20 -8.64 12.00
CA ALA A 715 25.98 -7.84 12.01
C ALA A 715 24.85 -8.50 11.22
N VAL A 716 25.17 -9.10 10.06
CA VAL A 716 24.21 -9.88 9.28
C VAL A 716 23.65 -11.03 10.11
N LYS A 717 24.50 -11.79 10.81
CA LYS A 717 24.04 -12.92 11.64
C LYS A 717 23.12 -12.46 12.76
N VAL A 718 23.50 -11.40 13.49
CA VAL A 718 22.69 -10.84 14.58
C VAL A 718 21.33 -10.38 14.08
N PHE A 719 21.30 -9.66 12.95
CA PHE A 719 20.06 -9.18 12.35
C PHE A 719 19.13 -10.33 11.96
N PHE A 720 19.65 -11.34 11.26
CA PHE A 720 18.84 -12.48 10.79
C PHE A 720 18.45 -13.48 11.89
N THR A 721 19.11 -13.44 13.05
CA THR A 721 18.70 -14.23 14.24
C THR A 721 17.52 -13.56 14.96
N SER A 722 17.31 -12.26 14.76
CA SER A 722 16.23 -11.51 15.41
C SER A 722 14.87 -11.73 14.73
N ASN A 723 13.79 -11.70 15.52
CA ASN A 723 12.42 -11.73 15.02
C ASN A 723 12.07 -10.50 14.16
N ILE A 724 12.92 -9.47 14.14
CA ILE A 724 12.72 -8.26 13.34
C ILE A 724 12.60 -8.53 11.84
N VAL A 725 13.19 -9.64 11.36
CA VAL A 725 13.10 -10.09 9.97
C VAL A 725 11.64 -10.27 9.53
N LYS A 726 10.73 -10.69 10.43
CA LYS A 726 9.30 -10.86 10.14
C LYS A 726 8.59 -9.53 9.83
N TYR A 727 9.20 -8.40 10.19
CA TYR A 727 8.65 -7.06 10.06
C TYR A 727 9.39 -6.20 9.04
N LEU A 728 10.26 -6.80 8.21
CA LEU A 728 10.89 -6.09 7.09
C LEU A 728 9.83 -5.57 6.13
N ASN A 729 9.97 -4.30 5.73
CA ASN A 729 8.99 -3.61 4.90
C ASN A 729 9.67 -2.50 4.07
N GLY A 730 8.94 -1.97 3.09
CA GLY A 730 9.42 -0.97 2.17
C GLY A 730 10.09 -1.57 0.93
N VAL A 731 10.59 -0.71 0.04
CA VAL A 731 11.36 -1.07 -1.15
C VAL A 731 12.78 -1.48 -0.80
N ALA A 732 13.30 -1.14 0.38
CA ALA A 732 14.57 -1.64 0.91
C ALA A 732 14.66 -1.41 2.43
N CYS A 733 15.54 -2.13 3.09
CA CYS A 733 15.92 -1.92 4.48
C CYS A 733 17.43 -1.69 4.53
N VAL A 734 17.82 -0.48 4.94
CA VAL A 734 19.23 -0.13 5.12
C VAL A 734 19.56 -0.29 6.59
N VAL A 735 20.55 -1.13 6.91
CA VAL A 735 20.97 -1.37 8.28
C VAL A 735 22.39 -0.85 8.46
N THR A 736 22.58 0.00 9.45
CA THR A 736 23.87 0.58 9.83
C THR A 736 24.34 0.00 11.15
N TYR A 737 25.60 -0.38 11.22
CA TYR A 737 26.25 -0.88 12.44
C TYR A 737 27.26 0.14 12.97
N GLU A 738 27.16 0.41 14.28
CA GLU A 738 28.15 1.18 15.03
C GLU A 738 28.45 0.49 16.36
N ASP A 739 29.72 0.16 16.62
CA ASP A 739 30.18 -0.41 17.89
C ASP A 739 30.17 0.66 19.00
N LYS A 740 28.99 0.86 19.61
CA LYS A 740 28.75 1.93 20.59
C LYS A 740 29.44 1.65 21.92
N ASN A 741 29.56 0.38 22.30
CA ASN A 741 30.13 -0.03 23.58
C ASN A 741 31.63 -0.38 23.51
N GLN A 742 32.21 -0.41 22.30
CA GLN A 742 33.61 -0.68 21.98
C GLN A 742 34.09 -2.07 22.46
N ASN A 743 33.18 -3.04 22.54
CA ASN A 743 33.51 -4.41 22.97
C ASN A 743 33.81 -5.35 21.79
N GLY A 744 33.58 -4.90 20.55
CA GLY A 744 33.78 -5.68 19.33
C GLY A 744 32.81 -6.87 19.13
N ILE A 745 31.74 -6.93 19.93
CA ILE A 745 30.64 -7.91 19.86
C ILE A 745 29.42 -7.19 19.35
N VAL A 746 28.94 -7.59 18.17
CA VAL A 746 27.73 -6.98 17.60
C VAL A 746 26.50 -7.39 18.41
N GLU A 747 25.77 -6.39 18.90
CA GLU A 747 24.47 -6.55 19.56
C GLU A 747 23.34 -5.93 18.72
N LEU A 748 22.08 -6.34 18.95
CA LEU A 748 20.95 -5.84 18.16
C LEU A 748 20.72 -4.33 18.41
N GLU A 749 21.04 -3.86 19.61
CA GLU A 749 20.97 -2.47 20.05
C GLU A 749 22.00 -1.56 19.35
N GLU A 750 23.04 -2.14 18.77
CA GLU A 750 24.08 -1.46 17.99
C GLU A 750 23.76 -1.38 16.49
N LEU A 751 22.66 -2.02 16.08
CA LEU A 751 22.10 -1.89 14.74
C LEU A 751 21.05 -0.79 14.74
N GLU A 752 21.13 0.06 13.74
CA GLU A 752 20.07 0.99 13.36
C GLU A 752 19.58 0.60 11.96
N ALA A 753 18.28 0.73 11.69
CA ALA A 753 17.77 0.45 10.35
C ALA A 753 16.73 1.46 9.90
N GLU A 754 16.68 1.65 8.60
CA GLU A 754 15.74 2.49 7.89
C GLU A 754 14.97 1.66 6.87
N PHE A 755 13.63 1.66 6.98
CA PHE A 755 12.75 1.10 5.96
C PHE A 755 12.47 2.19 4.91
N VAL A 756 13.11 2.05 3.75
CA VAL A 756 12.93 2.94 2.59
C VAL A 756 11.61 2.60 1.93
N ARG A 757 10.71 3.57 1.76
CA ARG A 757 9.34 3.35 1.24
C ARG A 757 9.20 3.76 -0.22
#